data_AF-A0A7Z7FK51-F1
#
_entry.id   AF-A0A7Z7FK51-F1
#
_cell.length_a   1.000
_cell.length_b   1.000
_cell.length_c   1.000
_cell.angle_alpha   90.00
_cell.angle_beta   90.00
_cell.angle_gamma   90.00
#
_symmetry.space_group_name_H-M   'P 1'
#
loop_
_entity.id
_entity.type
_entity.pdbx_description
1 polymer ?
#
loop_
_entity_poly.entity_id
_entity_poly.type
_entity_poly.pdbx_seq_one_letter_code
_entity_poly.pdbx_strand_id
1 'polypeptide(L)'
;MSRLTLARAMCAFALLATLHAFAEPALNVQTSWIGNTFGFGDGAWTQINITALAVSPDGKVYTNAPWDESGAEASVYENGKMLGFAGGTHGWGNSGGNAIAINKRYAYVAVGVGNEKGHLVGQGVWPDKGRQWYGISRREIGDTKRVAAFQAAVSSIDPHAKAAAAFAMVNDVPTGTRGDINGLAASDTTLYASNTSQNRVEVYDAESMQRKAQWSVPAPGRIARAGDGTLWVLTDTLGDKPKVAHLDANGQRLKDELPLPADTVAVDIAVDPQGRVLIADNGPRQQVLFFSKRDGGYALTSTLGERGGIFSGVAGKPGPQRFNGLTGVGVDARGNVYVSTNGIGPRFEPTGAGLGATLESYAPDGKRVWQVEGLLFVDGAWMDPARPDSVYTGNKRFTLDLSKPAGQQWTYAGFLTNRFRYPDDPVFNTDQWPGLPIARKLKGRTFLFLTDMYADHLKIYRFDGGRDGETATPSGFIAGRERAVLKVPNAPKGGDWIWRDSNGNGRFDADEFTPNTTGTHLAGGWGWWVDTNGDIWRARDSKGINRFRFGGLDAKGNPVYSYADMTSYPVPQPFSEVKRAIYDPQTDSMYVTGYTAEAPFDRGFWKEVGRVMVRYDKWSSGNPVARYTLPLPWDTKAKPVSTLIGLTVEGKYVFAVEPVGTVHVYDKETGTPVGTMQPGPEVGHASGWVDVPNGISAYRRDDGEYLVFVEEDARGKVLMYRWKPASKT
;
A
#
# COMPACT_ATOMS: atom_id res chain seq x y z
N MET A 1 -66.26 -49.50 -14.81
CA MET A 1 -65.27 -49.33 -15.88
C MET A 1 -64.88 -47.86 -15.96
N SER A 2 -63.55 -47.57 -15.90
CA SER A 2 -62.82 -46.34 -16.31
C SER A 2 -63.23 -44.96 -15.74
N ARG A 3 -62.37 -44.08 -15.22
CA ARG A 3 -61.03 -44.05 -14.58
C ARG A 3 -60.93 -42.62 -14.00
N LEU A 4 -60.77 -42.48 -12.68
CA LEU A 4 -60.39 -41.21 -12.02
C LEU A 4 -58.87 -41.21 -11.80
N THR A 5 -58.19 -40.13 -12.18
CA THR A 5 -56.84 -39.76 -11.72
C THR A 5 -56.72 -38.23 -11.88
N LEU A 6 -56.81 -37.47 -10.78
CA LEU A 6 -55.71 -36.96 -9.95
C LEU A 6 -55.00 -35.73 -10.57
N ALA A 7 -55.38 -34.54 -10.09
CA ALA A 7 -54.58 -33.33 -10.21
C ALA A 7 -54.56 -32.61 -8.85
N ARG A 8 -53.50 -32.86 -8.09
CA ARG A 8 -53.06 -32.07 -6.92
C ARG A 8 -51.66 -31.58 -7.26
N ALA A 9 -51.51 -30.30 -7.53
CA ALA A 9 -50.31 -29.48 -7.29
C ALA A 9 -50.45 -28.17 -8.07
N MET A 10 -50.58 -27.05 -7.35
CA MET A 10 -50.05 -25.71 -7.69
C MET A 10 -50.76 -24.70 -6.80
N CYS A 11 -50.11 -24.32 -5.70
CA CYS A 11 -50.37 -23.07 -4.99
C CYS A 11 -49.20 -22.81 -4.05
N ALA A 12 -48.20 -22.06 -4.52
CA ALA A 12 -47.37 -21.12 -3.76
C ALA A 12 -46.16 -20.69 -4.58
N PHE A 13 -46.32 -19.72 -5.48
CA PHE A 13 -45.23 -18.83 -5.89
C PHE A 13 -45.81 -17.52 -6.41
N ALA A 14 -45.06 -16.44 -6.18
CA ALA A 14 -45.23 -15.06 -6.65
C ALA A 14 -46.11 -14.12 -5.81
N LEU A 15 -45.57 -13.67 -4.68
CA LEU A 15 -45.66 -12.27 -4.28
C LEU A 15 -44.30 -11.61 -4.59
N LEU A 16 -44.08 -11.27 -5.86
CA LEU A 16 -43.08 -10.26 -6.21
C LEU A 16 -43.70 -8.91 -5.84
N ALA A 17 -43.35 -8.42 -4.65
CA ALA A 17 -43.58 -7.03 -4.31
C ALA A 17 -42.77 -6.17 -5.30
N THR A 18 -43.49 -5.35 -6.06
CA THR A 18 -42.92 -4.25 -6.84
C THR A 18 -42.35 -3.21 -5.87
N LEU A 19 -41.10 -3.42 -5.45
CA LEU A 19 -40.31 -2.40 -4.77
C LEU A 19 -40.11 -1.26 -5.77
N HIS A 20 -40.88 -0.19 -5.59
CA HIS A 20 -40.54 1.11 -6.14
C HIS A 20 -39.13 1.44 -5.64
N ALA A 21 -38.21 1.69 -6.56
CA ALA A 21 -36.86 2.16 -6.26
C ALA A 21 -36.96 3.58 -5.69
N PHE A 22 -37.27 3.69 -4.40
CA PHE A 22 -36.94 4.88 -3.64
C PHE A 22 -35.42 4.89 -3.49
N ALA A 23 -34.78 5.98 -3.91
CA ALA A 23 -33.37 6.19 -3.63
C ALA A 23 -33.15 6.06 -2.12
N GLU A 24 -32.19 5.21 -1.72
CA GLU A 24 -31.85 5.03 -0.31
C GLU A 24 -31.48 6.38 0.32
N PRO A 25 -32.02 6.74 1.50
CA PRO A 25 -31.74 8.04 2.09
C PRO A 25 -30.26 8.15 2.45
N ALA A 26 -29.68 9.33 2.22
CA ALA A 26 -28.34 9.63 2.73
C ALA A 26 -28.38 9.70 4.26
N LEU A 27 -27.53 8.92 4.91
CA LEU A 27 -27.39 8.89 6.36
C LEU A 27 -26.59 10.09 6.84
N ASN A 28 -26.98 10.62 8.00
CA ASN A 28 -26.20 11.67 8.66
C ASN A 28 -24.94 11.06 9.29
N VAL A 29 -23.80 11.23 8.61
CA VAL A 29 -22.50 10.69 9.02
C VAL A 29 -21.45 11.79 9.12
N GLN A 30 -20.52 11.66 10.06
CA GLN A 30 -19.28 12.44 10.04
C GLN A 30 -18.21 11.65 9.30
N THR A 31 -17.53 12.29 8.35
CA THR A 31 -16.40 11.68 7.63
C THR A 31 -15.08 12.11 8.25
N SER A 32 -14.15 11.16 8.36
CA SER A 32 -12.77 11.36 8.77
C SER A 32 -11.89 10.32 8.07
N TRP A 33 -10.61 10.23 8.43
CA TRP A 33 -9.66 9.29 7.84
C TRP A 33 -8.53 8.93 8.80
N ILE A 34 -7.74 7.92 8.42
CA ILE A 34 -6.54 7.45 9.14
C ILE A 34 -5.38 7.33 8.15
N GLY A 35 -4.17 7.69 8.59
CA GLY A 35 -2.91 7.29 7.94
C GLY A 35 -2.31 8.26 6.94
N ASN A 36 -2.97 9.38 6.62
CA ASN A 36 -2.36 10.45 5.81
C ASN A 36 -2.52 11.80 6.49
N THR A 37 -1.46 12.62 6.50
CA THR A 37 -1.48 13.98 7.07
C THR A 37 -2.61 14.84 6.50
N PHE A 38 -2.98 14.65 5.24
CA PHE A 38 -4.06 15.41 4.59
C PHE A 38 -5.21 14.49 4.15
N GLY A 39 -6.43 15.02 4.26
CA GLY A 39 -7.66 14.27 3.96
C GLY A 39 -8.09 14.32 2.50
N PHE A 40 -7.56 15.26 1.71
CA PHE A 40 -8.01 15.65 0.36
C PHE A 40 -9.19 16.64 0.28
N GLY A 41 -9.69 17.16 1.42
CA GLY A 41 -10.72 18.21 1.42
C GLY A 41 -10.33 19.50 0.69
N ASP A 42 -9.04 19.81 0.62
CA ASP A 42 -8.46 20.95 -0.11
C ASP A 42 -7.66 20.52 -1.36
N GLY A 43 -7.75 19.24 -1.74
CA GLY A 43 -7.00 18.66 -2.85
C GLY A 43 -5.59 18.18 -2.51
N ALA A 44 -5.14 18.24 -1.25
CA ALA A 44 -3.80 17.78 -0.84
C ALA A 44 -3.80 16.35 -0.26
N TRP A 45 -2.70 15.61 -0.49
CA TRP A 45 -2.35 14.36 0.17
C TRP A 45 -0.83 14.17 0.21
N THR A 46 -0.34 13.42 1.19
CA THR A 46 1.07 12.99 1.20
C THR A 46 1.19 11.76 0.32
N GLN A 47 2.25 11.68 -0.48
CA GLN A 47 2.50 10.52 -1.34
C GLN A 47 2.55 9.22 -0.53
N ILE A 48 2.10 8.11 -1.14
CA ILE A 48 2.20 6.76 -0.55
C ILE A 48 3.65 6.26 -0.49
N ASN A 49 4.49 6.78 -1.38
CA ASN A 49 5.90 6.44 -1.51
C ASN A 49 6.73 7.69 -1.79
N ILE A 50 7.96 7.73 -1.28
CA ILE A 50 8.98 8.71 -1.64
C ILE A 50 10.30 7.96 -1.74
N THR A 51 10.90 7.91 -2.94
CA THR A 51 12.19 7.22 -3.15
C THR A 51 13.36 8.17 -3.35
N ALA A 52 13.10 9.43 -3.71
CA ALA A 52 14.13 10.46 -3.85
C ALA A 52 13.62 11.83 -3.43
N LEU A 53 14.54 12.69 -2.97
CA LEU A 53 14.26 14.09 -2.68
C LEU A 53 15.38 15.00 -3.15
N ALA A 54 15.06 16.27 -3.38
CA ALA A 54 16.01 17.36 -3.57
C ALA A 54 15.53 18.58 -2.78
N VAL A 55 16.43 19.24 -2.06
CA VAL A 55 16.10 20.37 -1.18
C VAL A 55 16.64 21.66 -1.78
N SER A 56 15.80 22.68 -1.88
CA SER A 56 16.21 24.01 -2.30
C SER A 56 16.81 24.81 -1.14
N PRO A 57 17.63 25.85 -1.42
CA PRO A 57 18.23 26.68 -0.37
C PRO A 57 17.21 27.33 0.60
N ASP A 58 16.01 27.65 0.12
CA ASP A 58 14.91 28.22 0.92
C ASP A 58 14.10 27.17 1.72
N GLY A 59 14.37 25.88 1.52
CA GLY A 59 13.81 24.79 2.30
C GLY A 59 12.56 24.12 1.71
N LYS A 60 12.30 24.30 0.41
CA LYS A 60 11.34 23.48 -0.34
C LYS A 60 11.95 22.13 -0.66
N VAL A 61 11.13 21.10 -0.62
CA VAL A 61 11.53 19.72 -0.90
C VAL A 61 10.78 19.24 -2.12
N TYR A 62 11.52 18.86 -3.15
CA TYR A 62 11.01 18.24 -4.37
C TYR A 62 11.21 16.75 -4.24
N THR A 63 10.16 15.96 -4.39
CA THR A 63 10.18 14.51 -4.22
C THR A 63 9.94 13.80 -5.55
N ASN A 64 10.34 12.54 -5.62
CA ASN A 64 9.95 11.63 -6.70
C ASN A 64 9.67 10.23 -6.13
N ALA A 65 8.80 9.49 -6.80
CA ALA A 65 8.50 8.10 -6.53
C ALA A 65 8.15 7.37 -7.84
N PRO A 66 8.35 6.06 -7.94
CA PRO A 66 7.93 5.29 -9.11
C PRO A 66 6.40 5.28 -9.31
N TRP A 67 5.65 5.36 -8.22
CA TRP A 67 4.19 5.24 -8.20
C TRP A 67 3.58 6.05 -7.06
N ASP A 68 2.51 6.77 -7.38
CA ASP A 68 1.52 7.31 -6.45
C ASP A 68 0.15 7.24 -7.13
N GLU A 69 -0.85 6.64 -6.50
CA GLU A 69 -2.09 6.22 -7.20
C GLU A 69 -2.90 7.39 -7.81
N SER A 70 -2.90 8.55 -7.16
CA SER A 70 -3.54 9.76 -7.72
C SER A 70 -2.59 10.62 -8.56
N GLY A 71 -1.41 10.11 -8.88
CA GLY A 71 -0.45 10.72 -9.79
C GLY A 71 0.38 11.87 -9.22
N ALA A 72 0.64 11.86 -7.91
CA ALA A 72 1.53 12.82 -7.25
C ALA A 72 2.97 12.31 -7.11
N GLU A 73 3.44 11.44 -8.02
CA GLU A 73 4.80 10.86 -7.97
C GLU A 73 5.88 11.91 -7.75
N ALA A 74 5.76 13.06 -8.41
CA ALA A 74 6.64 14.20 -8.22
C ALA A 74 5.89 15.34 -7.52
N SER A 75 6.23 15.60 -6.26
CA SER A 75 5.56 16.59 -5.40
C SER A 75 6.53 17.63 -4.83
N VAL A 76 5.96 18.72 -4.34
CA VAL A 76 6.70 19.81 -3.68
C VAL A 76 6.12 20.05 -2.30
N TYR A 77 6.97 20.06 -1.29
CA TYR A 77 6.61 20.30 0.10
C TYR A 77 7.40 21.47 0.69
N GLU A 78 6.78 22.20 1.61
CA GLU A 78 7.45 23.22 2.41
C GLU A 78 6.74 23.36 3.76
N ASN A 79 7.50 23.43 4.86
CA ASN A 79 6.97 23.67 6.20
C ASN A 79 5.80 22.74 6.60
N GLY A 80 5.88 21.46 6.23
CA GLY A 80 4.84 20.46 6.53
C GLY A 80 3.57 20.59 5.69
N LYS A 81 3.62 21.30 4.56
CA LYS A 81 2.50 21.45 3.61
C LYS A 81 2.90 20.93 2.24
N MET A 82 1.95 20.30 1.54
CA MET A 82 2.08 20.04 0.11
C MET A 82 1.75 21.33 -0.66
N LEU A 83 2.69 21.81 -1.46
CA LEU A 83 2.49 22.98 -2.32
C LEU A 83 1.86 22.61 -3.67
N GLY A 84 2.10 21.38 -4.12
CA GLY A 84 1.55 20.83 -5.35
C GLY A 84 2.34 19.63 -5.86
N PHE A 85 1.91 19.10 -7.01
CA PHE A 85 2.57 18.00 -7.71
C PHE A 85 2.62 18.27 -9.21
N ALA A 86 3.54 17.62 -9.91
CA ALA A 86 3.86 17.89 -11.32
C ALA A 86 2.76 17.44 -12.29
N GLY A 87 2.10 16.31 -12.02
CA GLY A 87 1.11 15.73 -12.94
C GLY A 87 1.72 15.27 -14.28
N GLY A 88 0.97 14.42 -14.99
CA GLY A 88 1.46 13.76 -16.21
C GLY A 88 2.61 12.78 -15.97
N THR A 89 2.79 12.35 -14.72
CA THR A 89 3.74 11.31 -14.27
C THR A 89 3.04 9.99 -13.96
N HIS A 90 1.74 9.88 -14.24
CA HIS A 90 0.92 8.72 -13.91
C HIS A 90 -0.08 8.42 -15.02
N GLY A 91 -0.30 7.14 -15.27
CA GLY A 91 -1.27 6.64 -16.24
C GLY A 91 -0.93 7.03 -17.68
N TRP A 92 -1.70 6.49 -18.63
CA TRP A 92 -1.45 6.68 -20.06
C TRP A 92 0.00 6.35 -20.41
N GLY A 93 0.50 5.21 -19.93
CA GLY A 93 1.90 4.81 -20.09
C GLY A 93 2.94 5.60 -19.29
N ASN A 94 2.62 6.72 -18.62
CA ASN A 94 3.58 7.46 -17.81
C ASN A 94 3.67 6.90 -16.39
N SER A 95 4.88 6.96 -15.84
CA SER A 95 5.19 6.62 -14.44
C SER A 95 6.23 7.61 -13.91
N GLY A 96 6.29 7.78 -12.59
CA GLY A 96 7.33 8.57 -11.95
C GLY A 96 8.68 7.85 -12.01
N GLY A 97 9.55 8.12 -11.04
CA GLY A 97 10.87 7.50 -11.05
C GLY A 97 11.62 7.59 -9.74
N ASN A 98 12.90 7.22 -9.83
CA ASN A 98 13.74 7.01 -8.66
C ASN A 98 14.75 8.13 -8.44
N ALA A 99 14.67 9.27 -9.10
CA ALA A 99 15.63 10.36 -8.91
C ALA A 99 15.00 11.73 -9.19
N ILE A 100 15.51 12.74 -8.49
CA ILE A 100 15.16 14.14 -8.70
C ILE A 100 16.36 15.04 -8.39
N ALA A 101 16.53 16.10 -9.17
CA ALA A 101 17.48 17.18 -8.89
C ALA A 101 16.88 18.52 -9.26
N ILE A 102 17.42 19.60 -8.71
CA ILE A 102 16.97 20.96 -9.00
C ILE A 102 18.16 21.87 -9.27
N ASN A 103 17.94 22.91 -10.06
CA ASN A 103 18.80 24.09 -10.11
C ASN A 103 17.94 25.36 -9.90
N LYS A 104 18.45 26.56 -10.20
CA LYS A 104 17.67 27.79 -9.97
C LYS A 104 16.42 27.94 -10.85
N ARG A 105 16.30 27.20 -11.94
CA ARG A 105 15.22 27.35 -12.94
C ARG A 105 14.33 26.11 -13.03
N TYR A 106 14.92 24.94 -12.89
CA TYR A 106 14.29 23.69 -13.27
C TYR A 106 14.34 22.64 -12.16
N ALA A 107 13.29 21.84 -12.09
CA ALA A 107 13.29 20.53 -11.49
C ALA A 107 13.46 19.47 -12.58
N TYR A 108 14.40 18.56 -12.38
CA TYR A 108 14.70 17.42 -13.25
C TYR A 108 14.18 16.16 -12.58
N VAL A 109 13.17 15.54 -13.18
CA VAL A 109 12.41 14.43 -12.60
C VAL A 109 12.67 13.19 -13.44
N ALA A 110 13.23 12.13 -12.86
CA ALA A 110 13.31 10.85 -13.55
C ALA A 110 11.89 10.29 -13.77
N VAL A 111 11.59 9.83 -14.97
CA VAL A 111 10.27 9.29 -15.34
C VAL A 111 10.40 8.08 -16.28
N GLY A 112 9.39 7.22 -16.27
CA GLY A 112 9.21 6.14 -17.25
C GLY A 112 8.05 6.45 -18.21
N VAL A 113 8.20 6.09 -19.48
CA VAL A 113 7.17 6.25 -20.53
C VAL A 113 6.99 4.94 -21.28
N GLY A 114 5.78 4.40 -21.23
CA GLY A 114 5.29 3.23 -21.96
C GLY A 114 4.21 3.64 -22.97
N ASN A 115 3.52 2.65 -23.56
CA ASN A 115 2.51 2.90 -24.58
C ASN A 115 1.21 2.09 -24.44
N GLU A 116 0.89 1.61 -23.22
CA GLU A 116 -0.34 0.85 -22.93
C GLU A 116 -0.52 -0.33 -23.89
N LYS A 117 0.48 -1.22 -24.01
CA LYS A 117 0.44 -2.40 -24.90
C LYS A 117 0.22 -2.06 -26.39
N GLY A 118 0.59 -0.84 -26.79
CA GLY A 118 0.44 -0.31 -28.15
C GLY A 118 -0.87 0.45 -28.40
N HIS A 119 -1.65 0.76 -27.36
CA HIS A 119 -2.84 1.60 -27.49
C HIS A 119 -2.50 3.10 -27.63
N LEU A 120 -1.32 3.52 -27.19
CA LEU A 120 -0.84 4.88 -27.37
C LEU A 120 0.10 4.96 -28.57
N VAL A 121 -0.20 5.86 -29.49
CA VAL A 121 0.52 6.02 -30.75
C VAL A 121 0.89 7.48 -30.99
N GLY A 122 2.08 7.72 -31.53
CA GLY A 122 2.59 9.06 -31.79
C GLY A 122 4.11 9.08 -31.79
N GLN A 123 4.72 9.29 -32.96
CA GLN A 123 6.17 9.29 -33.09
C GLN A 123 6.79 10.38 -32.22
N GLY A 124 7.78 10.01 -31.41
CA GLY A 124 8.46 10.92 -30.48
C GLY A 124 7.65 11.30 -29.24
N VAL A 125 6.42 10.80 -29.10
CA VAL A 125 5.59 10.96 -27.89
C VAL A 125 5.54 9.68 -27.09
N TRP A 126 5.38 8.55 -27.77
CA TRP A 126 5.25 7.22 -27.17
C TRP A 126 6.26 6.23 -27.74
N PRO A 127 6.75 5.27 -26.94
CA PRO A 127 7.55 4.15 -27.43
C PRO A 127 6.76 3.23 -28.37
N ASP A 128 7.49 2.43 -29.16
CA ASP A 128 6.90 1.35 -29.95
C ASP A 128 6.31 0.23 -29.07
N LYS A 129 5.42 -0.59 -29.63
CA LYS A 129 4.79 -1.70 -28.90
C LYS A 129 5.85 -2.64 -28.29
N GLY A 130 5.73 -2.90 -26.99
CA GLY A 130 6.66 -3.77 -26.25
C GLY A 130 7.98 -3.08 -25.87
N ARG A 131 8.07 -1.75 -26.04
CA ARG A 131 9.18 -0.91 -25.61
C ARG A 131 8.76 -0.04 -24.43
N GLN A 132 9.74 0.40 -23.65
CA GLN A 132 9.59 1.32 -22.54
C GLN A 132 10.80 2.26 -22.52
N TRP A 133 10.52 3.55 -22.43
CA TRP A 133 11.52 4.59 -22.28
C TRP A 133 11.70 4.95 -20.82
N TYR A 134 12.94 5.25 -20.45
CA TYR A 134 13.27 5.86 -19.17
C TYR A 134 14.15 7.07 -19.43
N GLY A 135 13.92 8.14 -18.68
CA GLY A 135 14.64 9.38 -18.90
C GLY A 135 14.27 10.45 -17.90
N ILE A 136 14.43 11.71 -18.32
CA ILE A 136 14.37 12.86 -17.43
C ILE A 136 13.38 13.87 -18.00
N SER A 137 12.32 14.14 -17.24
CA SER A 137 11.38 15.24 -17.49
C SER A 137 11.90 16.52 -16.83
N ARG A 138 11.87 17.64 -17.57
CA ARG A 138 12.23 18.96 -17.03
C ARG A 138 10.98 19.78 -16.74
N ARG A 139 10.88 20.31 -15.52
CA ARG A 139 9.75 21.12 -15.01
C ARG A 139 10.24 22.47 -14.49
N GLU A 140 9.36 23.47 -14.44
CA GLU A 140 9.69 24.76 -13.83
C GLU A 140 9.69 24.66 -12.29
N ILE A 141 10.66 25.28 -11.62
CA ILE A 141 10.82 25.16 -10.15
C ILE A 141 9.71 25.87 -9.35
N GLY A 142 9.08 26.91 -9.94
CA GLY A 142 8.00 27.69 -9.33
C GLY A 142 6.59 27.11 -9.56
N ASP A 143 6.44 26.23 -10.56
CA ASP A 143 5.20 25.52 -10.85
C ASP A 143 5.56 24.22 -11.60
N THR A 144 5.70 23.12 -10.85
CA THR A 144 6.14 21.84 -11.42
C THR A 144 5.12 21.23 -12.38
N LYS A 145 3.89 21.77 -12.46
CA LYS A 145 2.91 21.39 -13.49
C LYS A 145 3.33 21.85 -14.88
N ARG A 146 4.14 22.89 -14.97
CA ARG A 146 4.64 23.42 -16.24
C ARG A 146 5.85 22.61 -16.68
N VAL A 147 5.68 21.94 -17.82
CA VAL A 147 6.78 21.30 -18.53
C VAL A 147 7.69 22.38 -19.14
N ALA A 148 8.99 22.24 -18.92
CA ALA A 148 10.00 23.17 -19.44
C ALA A 148 10.66 22.57 -20.68
N ALA A 149 10.01 22.71 -21.82
CA ALA A 149 10.48 22.15 -23.09
C ALA A 149 11.85 22.69 -23.50
N PHE A 150 12.65 21.85 -24.16
CA PHE A 150 13.96 22.21 -24.75
C PHE A 150 14.01 21.87 -26.26
N GLN A 151 12.90 21.39 -26.80
CA GLN A 151 12.69 21.17 -28.22
C GLN A 151 11.25 21.54 -28.60
N ALA A 152 10.97 21.68 -29.89
CA ALA A 152 9.62 21.94 -30.36
C ALA A 152 8.73 20.70 -30.11
N ALA A 153 7.54 20.92 -29.54
CA ALA A 153 6.54 19.87 -29.44
C ALA A 153 5.96 19.54 -30.82
N VAL A 154 5.77 18.24 -31.09
CA VAL A 154 5.11 17.78 -32.33
C VAL A 154 3.66 18.28 -32.44
N SER A 155 3.04 18.64 -31.32
CA SER A 155 1.74 19.30 -31.23
C SER A 155 1.71 20.27 -30.06
N SER A 156 1.25 21.50 -30.28
CA SER A 156 1.14 22.54 -29.24
C SER A 156 -0.16 22.50 -28.44
N ILE A 157 -1.11 21.62 -28.80
CA ILE A 157 -2.38 21.45 -28.10
C ILE A 157 -2.46 20.14 -27.32
N ASP A 158 -1.68 19.13 -27.70
CA ASP A 158 -1.62 17.84 -27.00
C ASP A 158 -0.70 17.95 -25.77
N PRO A 159 -1.23 17.75 -24.53
CA PRO A 159 -0.42 17.74 -23.32
C PRO A 159 0.70 16.70 -23.33
N HIS A 160 0.49 15.54 -23.96
CA HIS A 160 1.50 14.47 -24.02
C HIS A 160 2.64 14.85 -24.95
N ALA A 161 2.34 15.42 -26.11
CA ALA A 161 3.35 15.99 -27.00
C ALA A 161 4.18 17.10 -26.32
N LYS A 162 3.56 17.94 -25.48
CA LYS A 162 4.29 18.94 -24.67
C LYS A 162 5.21 18.29 -23.64
N ALA A 163 4.75 17.26 -22.95
CA ALA A 163 5.56 16.51 -22.00
C ALA A 163 6.77 15.85 -22.69
N ALA A 164 6.55 15.25 -23.86
CA ALA A 164 7.61 14.69 -24.69
C ALA A 164 8.65 15.73 -25.15
N ALA A 165 8.22 16.96 -25.41
CA ALA A 165 9.13 18.09 -25.74
C ALA A 165 10.01 18.53 -24.57
N ALA A 166 9.71 18.08 -23.35
CA ALA A 166 10.48 18.31 -22.12
C ALA A 166 11.07 17.01 -21.54
N PHE A 167 11.08 15.92 -22.32
CA PHE A 167 11.56 14.61 -21.90
C PHE A 167 12.85 14.23 -22.63
N ALA A 168 13.94 14.05 -21.89
CA ALA A 168 15.20 13.55 -22.41
C ALA A 168 15.23 12.03 -22.24
N MET A 169 15.01 11.30 -23.32
CA MET A 169 15.12 9.84 -23.33
C MET A 169 16.57 9.42 -23.11
N VAL A 170 16.81 8.57 -22.11
CA VAL A 170 18.14 8.06 -21.77
C VAL A 170 18.26 6.58 -22.13
N ASN A 171 17.22 5.81 -21.81
CA ASN A 171 17.16 4.38 -22.09
C ASN A 171 15.87 4.06 -22.87
N ASP A 172 15.99 3.20 -23.87
CA ASP A 172 14.87 2.58 -24.57
C ASP A 172 15.07 1.06 -24.55
N VAL A 173 14.21 0.37 -23.82
CA VAL A 173 14.37 -1.05 -23.47
C VAL A 173 13.08 -1.83 -23.72
N PRO A 174 13.13 -3.17 -23.82
CA PRO A 174 11.91 -3.98 -23.83
C PRO A 174 11.11 -3.78 -22.54
N THR A 175 9.77 -3.76 -22.64
CA THR A 175 8.87 -3.70 -21.48
C THR A 175 9.22 -4.78 -20.45
N GLY A 176 9.26 -4.41 -19.17
CA GLY A 176 9.68 -5.31 -18.08
C GLY A 176 11.18 -5.37 -17.84
N THR A 177 11.99 -4.65 -18.63
CA THR A 177 13.43 -4.46 -18.38
C THR A 177 13.64 -3.20 -17.55
N ARG A 178 14.50 -3.26 -16.52
CA ARG A 178 14.89 -2.09 -15.74
C ARG A 178 15.75 -1.14 -16.58
N GLY A 179 15.35 0.12 -16.63
CA GLY A 179 16.06 1.20 -17.32
C GLY A 179 16.08 2.50 -16.53
N ASP A 180 15.68 2.46 -15.26
CA ASP A 180 15.50 3.62 -14.40
C ASP A 180 16.75 4.47 -14.24
N ILE A 181 16.53 5.78 -14.12
CA ILE A 181 17.56 6.75 -13.73
C ILE A 181 17.57 6.83 -12.20
N ASN A 182 18.64 6.35 -11.57
CA ASN A 182 18.73 6.20 -10.10
C ASN A 182 19.58 7.28 -9.41
N GLY A 183 19.93 8.36 -10.11
CA GLY A 183 20.62 9.48 -9.50
C GLY A 183 20.62 10.67 -10.43
N LEU A 184 20.35 11.84 -9.87
CA LEU A 184 20.43 13.11 -10.57
C LEU A 184 21.15 14.11 -9.66
N ALA A 185 22.00 14.94 -10.25
CA ALA A 185 22.53 16.14 -9.60
C ALA A 185 22.63 17.25 -10.64
N ALA A 186 22.39 18.49 -10.25
CA ALA A 186 22.37 19.61 -11.18
C ALA A 186 23.17 20.81 -10.65
N SER A 187 23.67 21.59 -11.60
CA SER A 187 24.06 22.99 -11.45
C SER A 187 23.20 23.83 -12.39
N ASP A 188 23.45 25.14 -12.44
CA ASP A 188 22.75 26.02 -13.38
C ASP A 188 23.06 25.72 -14.86
N THR A 189 24.18 25.01 -15.16
CA THR A 189 24.66 24.77 -16.54
C THR A 189 24.79 23.29 -16.92
N THR A 190 24.80 22.40 -15.92
CA THR A 190 25.10 20.98 -16.12
C THR A 190 24.19 20.10 -15.29
N LEU A 191 23.66 19.04 -15.90
CA LEU A 191 22.91 17.96 -15.27
C LEU A 191 23.70 16.65 -15.37
N TYR A 192 23.84 15.94 -14.26
CA TYR A 192 24.46 14.61 -14.19
C TYR A 192 23.37 13.57 -13.94
N ALA A 193 23.42 12.44 -14.65
CA ALA A 193 22.45 11.36 -14.52
C ALA A 193 23.13 10.00 -14.40
N SER A 194 22.76 9.24 -13.36
CA SER A 194 23.22 7.86 -13.19
C SER A 194 22.38 6.90 -14.02
N ASN A 195 22.98 6.39 -15.09
CA ASN A 195 22.41 5.33 -15.90
C ASN A 195 22.87 3.97 -15.37
N THR A 196 22.17 3.49 -14.35
CA THR A 196 22.58 2.32 -13.55
C THR A 196 22.69 1.04 -14.38
N SER A 197 21.71 0.79 -15.25
CA SER A 197 21.67 -0.42 -16.10
C SER A 197 22.80 -0.46 -17.14
N GLN A 198 23.44 0.68 -17.39
CA GLN A 198 24.50 0.84 -18.38
C GLN A 198 25.89 1.09 -17.77
N ASN A 199 26.03 1.04 -16.43
CA ASN A 199 27.29 1.29 -15.73
C ASN A 199 27.98 2.61 -16.14
N ARG A 200 27.23 3.71 -16.23
CA ARG A 200 27.79 5.02 -16.58
C ARG A 200 27.01 6.18 -15.96
N VAL A 201 27.71 7.30 -15.79
CA VAL A 201 27.10 8.62 -15.56
C VAL A 201 27.07 9.36 -16.90
N GLU A 202 25.92 9.92 -17.24
CA GLU A 202 25.71 10.77 -18.41
C GLU A 202 25.61 12.23 -17.99
N VAL A 203 26.16 13.14 -18.80
CA VAL A 203 26.21 14.57 -18.50
C VAL A 203 25.56 15.35 -19.60
N TYR A 204 24.63 16.22 -19.23
CA TYR A 204 23.85 17.04 -20.13
C TYR A 204 24.09 18.53 -19.87
N ASP A 205 23.95 19.32 -20.93
CA ASP A 205 23.66 20.73 -20.77
C ASP A 205 22.33 20.92 -20.02
N ALA A 206 22.31 21.77 -19.00
CA ALA A 206 21.09 22.00 -18.21
C ALA A 206 19.96 22.69 -19.01
N GLU A 207 20.32 23.46 -20.05
CA GLU A 207 19.40 24.27 -20.85
C GLU A 207 18.97 23.54 -22.13
N SER A 208 19.90 23.02 -22.92
CA SER A 208 19.57 22.31 -24.16
C SER A 208 19.23 20.84 -23.95
N MET A 209 19.54 20.27 -22.78
CA MET A 209 19.45 18.84 -22.47
C MET A 209 20.22 17.94 -23.44
N GLN A 210 21.17 18.50 -24.20
CA GLN A 210 22.08 17.73 -25.04
C GLN A 210 23.19 17.08 -24.21
N ARG A 211 23.48 15.81 -24.47
CA ARG A 211 24.55 15.09 -23.78
C ARG A 211 25.91 15.66 -24.19
N LYS A 212 26.64 16.19 -23.22
CA LYS A 212 28.01 16.73 -23.35
C LYS A 212 29.08 15.67 -23.16
N ALA A 213 28.87 14.75 -22.22
CA ALA A 213 29.85 13.73 -21.86
C ALA A 213 29.18 12.50 -21.25
N GLN A 214 29.96 11.44 -21.11
CA GLN A 214 29.62 10.26 -20.31
C GLN A 214 30.91 9.59 -19.83
N TRP A 215 30.85 8.91 -18.69
CA TRP A 215 31.97 8.12 -18.17
C TRP A 215 31.50 6.90 -17.39
N SER A 216 32.34 5.88 -17.38
CA SER A 216 32.06 4.61 -16.72
C SER A 216 32.09 4.75 -15.20
N VAL A 217 31.04 4.24 -14.56
CA VAL A 217 30.93 4.07 -13.10
C VAL A 217 30.17 2.76 -12.89
N PRO A 218 30.61 1.83 -12.04
CA PRO A 218 29.88 0.57 -11.85
C PRO A 218 28.57 0.82 -11.10
N ALA A 219 27.45 0.39 -11.70
CA ALA A 219 26.08 0.49 -11.19
C ALA A 219 25.84 1.78 -10.38
N PRO A 220 25.96 2.97 -11.01
CA PRO A 220 25.88 4.24 -10.30
C PRO A 220 24.46 4.48 -9.79
N GLY A 221 24.33 5.01 -8.59
CA GLY A 221 23.08 5.43 -7.98
C GLY A 221 23.07 6.93 -7.72
N ARG A 222 22.69 7.34 -6.50
CA ARG A 222 22.55 8.75 -6.12
C ARG A 222 23.84 9.54 -6.32
N ILE A 223 23.70 10.80 -6.74
CA ILE A 223 24.79 11.75 -6.99
C ILE A 223 24.55 12.99 -6.13
N ALA A 224 25.57 13.44 -5.41
CA ALA A 224 25.60 14.75 -4.78
C ALA A 224 26.70 15.60 -5.40
N ARG A 225 26.39 16.86 -5.73
CA ARG A 225 27.37 17.84 -6.20
C ARG A 225 27.87 18.68 -5.03
N ALA A 226 29.17 18.75 -4.84
CA ALA A 226 29.80 19.63 -3.86
C ALA A 226 29.89 21.08 -4.37
N GLY A 227 30.10 22.03 -3.46
CA GLY A 227 30.20 23.46 -3.79
C GLY A 227 31.35 23.79 -4.76
N ASP A 228 32.44 23.03 -4.70
CA ASP A 228 33.61 23.15 -5.59
C ASP A 228 33.40 22.53 -6.98
N GLY A 229 32.25 21.90 -7.23
CA GLY A 229 31.91 21.26 -8.49
C GLY A 229 32.33 19.80 -8.63
N THR A 230 32.97 19.23 -7.61
CA THR A 230 33.21 17.78 -7.52
C THR A 230 31.90 17.03 -7.22
N LEU A 231 31.92 15.71 -7.44
CA LEU A 231 30.75 14.84 -7.32
C LEU A 231 31.03 13.71 -6.33
N TRP A 232 30.07 13.44 -5.46
CA TRP A 232 30.02 12.21 -4.71
C TRP A 232 28.95 11.30 -5.31
N VAL A 233 29.31 10.07 -5.64
CA VAL A 233 28.45 9.13 -6.35
C VAL A 233 28.37 7.81 -5.60
N LEU A 234 27.17 7.29 -5.38
CA LEU A 234 26.99 5.91 -4.94
C LEU A 234 27.30 4.95 -6.09
N THR A 235 28.10 3.92 -5.84
CA THR A 235 28.48 2.89 -6.81
C THR A 235 28.07 1.51 -6.35
N ASP A 236 28.09 0.52 -7.26
CA ASP A 236 27.76 -0.87 -6.96
C ASP A 236 26.34 -1.04 -6.38
N THR A 237 25.43 -0.13 -6.74
CA THR A 237 24.13 0.03 -6.07
C THR A 237 23.13 -1.10 -6.33
N LEU A 238 23.41 -1.96 -7.31
CA LEU A 238 22.65 -3.18 -7.55
C LEU A 238 23.02 -4.33 -6.60
N GLY A 239 24.15 -4.25 -5.88
CA GLY A 239 24.57 -5.23 -4.88
C GLY A 239 24.24 -4.82 -3.45
N ASP A 240 24.39 -5.73 -2.48
CA ASP A 240 23.95 -5.49 -1.10
C ASP A 240 24.74 -4.40 -0.35
N LYS A 241 25.98 -4.13 -0.78
CA LYS A 241 26.89 -3.16 -0.16
C LYS A 241 27.31 -2.05 -1.14
N PRO A 242 26.45 -1.05 -1.37
CA PRO A 242 26.83 0.14 -2.13
C PRO A 242 28.07 0.80 -1.56
N LYS A 243 28.89 1.38 -2.45
CA LYS A 243 30.08 2.14 -2.09
C LYS A 243 29.90 3.61 -2.46
N VAL A 244 30.87 4.41 -2.07
CA VAL A 244 30.92 5.85 -2.40
C VAL A 244 32.21 6.13 -3.17
N ALA A 245 32.10 6.92 -4.25
CA ALA A 245 33.23 7.45 -4.99
C ALA A 245 33.18 8.98 -5.01
N HIS A 246 34.32 9.63 -4.76
CA HIS A 246 34.51 11.05 -5.00
C HIS A 246 35.14 11.24 -6.37
N LEU A 247 34.51 12.03 -7.23
CA LEU A 247 34.90 12.26 -8.62
C LEU A 247 35.06 13.76 -8.88
N ASP A 248 35.98 14.11 -9.77
CA ASP A 248 35.99 15.45 -10.35
C ASP A 248 34.82 15.65 -11.34
N ALA A 249 34.70 16.86 -11.89
CA ALA A 249 33.64 17.20 -12.84
C ALA A 249 33.70 16.43 -14.18
N ASN A 250 34.84 15.77 -14.48
CA ASN A 250 35.07 14.97 -15.67
C ASN A 250 34.94 13.45 -15.41
N GLY A 251 34.59 13.06 -14.18
CA GLY A 251 34.42 11.67 -13.78
C GLY A 251 35.70 10.97 -13.34
N GLN A 252 36.82 11.68 -13.17
CA GLN A 252 38.05 11.08 -12.64
C GLN A 252 37.96 10.93 -11.13
N ARG A 253 38.36 9.75 -10.62
CA ARG A 253 38.30 9.44 -9.19
C ARG A 253 39.35 10.24 -8.41
N LEU A 254 38.88 10.91 -7.36
CA LEU A 254 39.70 11.62 -6.38
C LEU A 254 40.13 10.68 -5.25
N LYS A 255 41.12 11.12 -4.45
CA LYS A 255 41.73 10.31 -3.38
C LYS A 255 40.91 10.29 -2.09
N ASP A 256 39.90 11.15 -1.95
CA ASP A 256 39.07 11.18 -0.76
C ASP A 256 38.21 9.90 -0.67
N GLU A 257 38.09 9.37 0.54
CA GLU A 257 37.27 8.20 0.86
C GLU A 257 36.38 8.49 2.06
N LEU A 258 35.18 7.89 2.10
CA LEU A 258 34.33 7.93 3.28
C LEU A 258 34.48 6.62 4.07
N PRO A 259 34.88 6.65 5.35
CA PRO A 259 34.95 5.47 6.19
C PRO A 259 33.53 5.05 6.64
N LEU A 260 32.77 4.44 5.73
CA LEU A 260 31.44 3.92 6.04
C LEU A 260 31.51 2.82 7.10
N PRO A 261 30.67 2.85 8.15
CA PRO A 261 30.52 1.72 9.06
C PRO A 261 30.17 0.41 8.32
N ALA A 262 30.65 -0.72 8.82
CA ALA A 262 30.53 -2.02 8.13
C ALA A 262 29.09 -2.52 7.93
N ASP A 263 28.16 -2.05 8.76
CA ASP A 263 26.72 -2.33 8.74
C ASP A 263 25.91 -1.28 7.94
N THR A 264 26.58 -0.34 7.27
CA THR A 264 25.91 0.68 6.45
C THR A 264 25.45 0.12 5.11
N VAL A 265 24.21 0.47 4.75
CA VAL A 265 23.66 0.30 3.40
C VAL A 265 23.30 1.68 2.89
N ALA A 266 24.26 2.34 2.23
CA ALA A 266 24.08 3.69 1.70
C ALA A 266 23.05 3.69 0.55
N VAL A 267 22.00 4.49 0.71
CA VAL A 267 20.91 4.60 -0.27
C VAL A 267 20.74 5.99 -0.85
N ASP A 268 21.25 7.02 -0.17
CA ASP A 268 21.32 8.38 -0.68
C ASP A 268 22.51 9.16 -0.14
N ILE A 269 22.88 10.22 -0.85
CA ILE A 269 24.03 11.06 -0.56
C ILE A 269 23.69 12.54 -0.80
N ALA A 270 24.12 13.40 0.11
CA ALA A 270 24.02 14.85 -0.01
C ALA A 270 25.31 15.55 0.42
N VAL A 271 25.52 16.77 -0.05
CA VAL A 271 26.58 17.66 0.44
C VAL A 271 25.91 18.94 0.93
N ASP A 272 26.20 19.32 2.17
CA ASP A 272 25.61 20.53 2.74
C ASP A 272 26.43 21.79 2.42
N PRO A 273 25.92 23.01 2.72
CA PRO A 273 26.65 24.25 2.46
C PRO A 273 27.99 24.39 3.19
N GLN A 274 28.23 23.58 4.24
CA GLN A 274 29.49 23.54 4.98
C GLN A 274 30.48 22.51 4.40
N GLY A 275 30.11 21.79 3.35
CA GLY A 275 30.93 20.77 2.71
C GLY A 275 30.95 19.44 3.46
N ARG A 276 30.04 19.21 4.41
CA ARG A 276 29.86 17.90 5.04
C ARG A 276 29.15 16.98 4.04
N VAL A 277 29.55 15.72 4.02
CA VAL A 277 28.90 14.68 3.20
C VAL A 277 27.95 13.90 4.09
N LEU A 278 26.68 13.82 3.70
CA LEU A 278 25.65 13.10 4.42
C LEU A 278 25.30 11.81 3.67
N ILE A 279 25.17 10.71 4.40
CA ILE A 279 24.72 9.42 3.85
C ILE A 279 23.42 9.01 4.54
N ALA A 280 22.37 8.74 3.76
CA ALA A 280 21.20 8.03 4.26
C ALA A 280 21.54 6.54 4.35
N ASP A 281 21.56 5.98 5.57
CA ASP A 281 21.90 4.59 5.84
C ASP A 281 20.64 3.75 6.08
N ASN A 282 20.29 2.91 5.10
CA ASN A 282 19.18 1.96 5.21
C ASN A 282 19.58 0.58 5.76
N GLY A 283 20.80 0.44 6.28
CA GLY A 283 21.24 -0.75 7.01
C GLY A 283 20.61 -0.83 8.41
N PRO A 284 21.02 -1.79 9.26
CA PRO A 284 20.49 -1.94 10.61
C PRO A 284 20.61 -0.69 11.51
N ARG A 285 21.43 0.31 11.13
CA ARG A 285 21.53 1.59 11.85
C ARG A 285 20.27 2.45 11.70
N GLN A 286 19.72 2.55 10.49
CA GLN A 286 18.61 3.45 10.16
C GLN A 286 18.87 4.92 10.56
N GLN A 287 19.99 5.48 10.13
CA GLN A 287 20.44 6.84 10.51
C GLN A 287 20.92 7.64 9.29
N VAL A 288 20.98 8.96 9.43
CA VAL A 288 21.79 9.81 8.54
C VAL A 288 23.18 9.97 9.16
N LEU A 289 24.22 9.69 8.38
CA LEU A 289 25.63 9.73 8.81
C LEU A 289 26.32 10.99 8.26
N PHE A 290 27.00 11.76 9.10
CA PHE A 290 27.66 13.01 8.72
C PHE A 290 29.17 12.86 8.69
N PHE A 291 29.77 13.09 7.53
CA PHE A 291 31.21 13.03 7.33
C PHE A 291 31.78 14.44 7.14
N SER A 292 32.90 14.73 7.78
CA SER A 292 33.62 15.99 7.60
C SER A 292 35.11 15.72 7.49
N LYS A 293 35.82 16.63 6.80
CA LYS A 293 37.27 16.54 6.62
C LYS A 293 37.98 16.88 7.94
N ARG A 294 38.87 16.00 8.39
CA ARG A 294 39.77 16.13 9.56
C ARG A 294 41.14 15.59 9.17
N ASP A 295 42.21 16.34 9.47
CA ASP A 295 43.59 15.92 9.22
C ASP A 295 43.87 15.43 7.79
N GLY A 296 43.19 16.03 6.81
CA GLY A 296 43.33 15.69 5.38
C GLY A 296 42.43 14.57 4.86
N GLY A 297 41.66 13.86 5.70
CA GLY A 297 40.73 12.80 5.29
C GLY A 297 39.32 13.00 5.84
N TYR A 298 38.32 12.28 5.32
CA TYR A 298 36.96 12.34 5.88
C TYR A 298 36.82 11.38 7.07
N ALA A 299 36.12 11.85 8.11
CA ALA A 299 35.76 11.04 9.27
C ALA A 299 34.26 11.16 9.55
N LEU A 300 33.64 10.09 10.07
CA LEU A 300 32.29 10.15 10.62
C LEU A 300 32.32 11.05 11.87
N THR A 301 31.58 12.16 11.83
CA THR A 301 31.62 13.19 12.89
C THR A 301 30.37 13.23 13.74
N SER A 302 29.21 12.89 13.18
CA SER A 302 27.94 12.83 13.91
C SER A 302 26.91 11.97 13.15
N THR A 303 25.78 11.72 13.79
CA THR A 303 24.62 11.05 13.20
C THR A 303 23.34 11.79 13.56
N LEU A 304 22.33 11.72 12.69
CA LEU A 304 20.94 12.08 13.00
C LEU A 304 20.12 10.79 12.91
N GLY A 305 19.30 10.51 13.92
CA GLY A 305 18.59 9.25 14.03
C GLY A 305 18.98 8.46 15.28
N GLU A 306 18.04 7.74 15.88
CA GLU A 306 18.34 6.72 16.87
C GLU A 306 18.95 5.49 16.19
N ARG A 307 20.01 4.92 16.76
CA ARG A 307 20.58 3.67 16.22
C ARG A 307 19.54 2.55 16.35
N GLY A 308 19.22 1.92 15.22
CA GLY A 308 18.13 0.94 15.06
C GLY A 308 16.83 1.56 14.55
N GLY A 309 16.75 2.89 14.43
CA GLY A 309 15.60 3.61 13.91
C GLY A 309 14.31 3.27 14.65
N ILE A 310 13.26 2.95 13.89
CA ILE A 310 11.97 2.53 14.47
C ILE A 310 12.05 1.25 15.31
N PHE A 311 13.12 0.45 15.20
CA PHE A 311 13.30 -0.76 15.99
C PHE A 311 14.13 -0.55 17.26
N SER A 312 14.58 0.68 17.54
CA SER A 312 15.30 1.01 18.77
C SER A 312 14.38 1.06 19.99
N GLY A 313 14.87 0.68 21.18
CA GLY A 313 14.07 0.66 22.41
C GLY A 313 12.80 -0.19 22.27
N VAL A 314 11.62 0.45 22.29
CA VAL A 314 10.35 -0.24 22.01
C VAL A 314 10.20 -0.43 20.50
N ALA A 315 10.58 -1.59 19.99
CA ALA A 315 10.59 -1.88 18.55
C ALA A 315 9.22 -1.59 17.90
N GLY A 316 9.24 -1.00 16.70
CA GLY A 316 8.04 -0.64 15.94
C GLY A 316 7.39 0.69 16.37
N LYS A 317 7.72 1.26 17.53
CA LYS A 317 7.13 2.53 17.96
C LYS A 317 7.68 3.72 17.14
N PRO A 318 6.83 4.50 16.45
CA PRO A 318 7.28 5.68 15.71
C PRO A 318 7.66 6.83 16.66
N GLY A 319 8.46 7.76 16.16
CA GLY A 319 8.87 8.96 16.88
C GLY A 319 9.92 9.76 16.11
N PRO A 320 10.24 10.99 16.56
CA PRO A 320 11.33 11.77 15.99
C PRO A 320 12.62 10.96 15.97
N GLN A 321 13.41 11.08 14.89
CA GLN A 321 14.68 10.39 14.69
C GLN A 321 14.59 8.85 14.64
N ARG A 322 13.39 8.26 14.66
CA ARG A 322 13.18 6.80 14.58
C ARG A 322 12.83 6.36 13.16
N PHE A 323 13.77 6.60 12.25
CA PHE A 323 13.59 6.35 10.81
C PHE A 323 13.35 4.87 10.49
N ASN A 324 12.64 4.61 9.39
CA ASN A 324 12.37 3.26 8.90
C ASN A 324 12.33 3.21 7.38
N GLY A 325 13.32 2.58 6.75
CA GLY A 325 13.39 2.49 5.30
C GLY A 325 13.83 3.80 4.68
N LEU A 326 15.01 4.32 5.05
CA LEU A 326 15.50 5.59 4.51
C LEU A 326 15.56 5.52 2.98
N THR A 327 15.21 6.63 2.32
CA THR A 327 15.24 6.75 0.85
C THR A 327 15.96 7.99 0.36
N GLY A 328 15.99 9.07 1.15
CA GLY A 328 16.57 10.34 0.73
C GLY A 328 17.03 11.23 1.88
N VAL A 329 18.04 12.05 1.62
CA VAL A 329 18.55 13.09 2.53
C VAL A 329 18.91 14.36 1.78
N GLY A 330 18.63 15.52 2.37
CA GLY A 330 19.02 16.83 1.82
C GLY A 330 19.13 17.90 2.91
N VAL A 331 19.76 19.03 2.59
CA VAL A 331 20.02 20.11 3.55
C VAL A 331 19.74 21.47 2.93
N ASP A 332 19.00 22.34 3.63
CA ASP A 332 18.75 23.72 3.17
C ASP A 332 19.90 24.68 3.54
N ALA A 333 19.82 25.95 3.12
CA ALA A 333 20.85 26.94 3.43
C ALA A 333 20.97 27.28 4.93
N ARG A 334 19.94 26.96 5.73
CA ARG A 334 19.91 27.16 7.18
C ARG A 334 20.51 25.97 7.95
N GLY A 335 20.88 24.89 7.25
CA GLY A 335 21.38 23.67 7.84
C GLY A 335 20.29 22.73 8.35
N ASN A 336 19.02 22.97 8.01
CA ASN A 336 17.95 22.02 8.32
C ASN A 336 18.13 20.77 7.46
N VAL A 337 18.04 19.60 8.08
CA VAL A 337 18.20 18.30 7.43
C VAL A 337 16.82 17.72 7.12
N TYR A 338 16.61 17.31 5.88
CA TYR A 338 15.37 16.72 5.39
C TYR A 338 15.62 15.24 5.12
N VAL A 339 14.71 14.39 5.58
CA VAL A 339 14.84 12.93 5.48
C VAL A 339 13.54 12.36 4.97
N SER A 340 13.60 11.54 3.91
CA SER A 340 12.47 10.72 3.47
C SER A 340 12.68 9.25 3.82
N THR A 341 11.59 8.59 4.17
CA THR A 341 11.54 7.15 4.43
C THR A 341 10.29 6.54 3.78
N ASN A 342 10.29 5.23 3.54
CA ASN A 342 9.13 4.51 2.99
C ASN A 342 8.88 3.13 3.64
N GLY A 343 9.45 2.88 4.82
CA GLY A 343 9.33 1.62 5.56
C GLY A 343 10.28 0.50 5.12
N ILE A 344 10.84 0.55 3.90
CA ILE A 344 11.71 -0.52 3.36
C ILE A 344 13.02 0.01 2.73
N GLY A 345 13.02 1.17 2.10
CA GLY A 345 14.10 1.75 1.29
C GLY A 345 13.90 1.51 -0.22
N PRO A 346 14.82 1.97 -1.08
CA PRO A 346 14.61 2.05 -2.53
C PRO A 346 14.77 0.73 -3.31
N ARG A 347 15.06 -0.40 -2.66
CA ARG A 347 15.47 -1.65 -3.34
C ARG A 347 14.52 -2.84 -3.17
N PHE A 348 13.46 -2.70 -2.40
CA PHE A 348 12.63 -3.84 -2.05
C PHE A 348 11.51 -4.05 -3.08
N GLU A 349 11.68 -5.10 -3.88
CA GLU A 349 10.62 -5.75 -4.64
C GLU A 349 10.12 -6.94 -3.81
N PRO A 350 8.80 -7.22 -3.74
CA PRO A 350 7.77 -6.80 -4.68
C PRO A 350 6.96 -5.56 -4.27
N THR A 351 7.25 -4.96 -3.12
CA THR A 351 6.49 -3.82 -2.56
C THR A 351 6.83 -2.49 -3.27
N GLY A 352 6.40 -2.34 -4.52
CA GLY A 352 6.78 -1.23 -5.41
C GLY A 352 6.37 0.18 -4.96
N ALA A 353 5.37 0.30 -4.08
CA ALA A 353 4.94 1.58 -3.47
C ALA A 353 5.45 1.78 -2.03
N GLY A 354 6.38 0.96 -1.55
CA GLY A 354 6.83 1.04 -0.16
C GLY A 354 5.78 0.55 0.85
N LEU A 355 6.10 0.73 2.13
CA LEU A 355 5.22 0.39 3.26
C LEU A 355 4.78 1.66 4.01
N GLY A 356 4.56 2.75 3.27
CA GLY A 356 4.15 4.06 3.78
C GLY A 356 5.31 5.03 3.92
N ALA A 357 5.13 6.25 3.41
CA ALA A 357 6.15 7.29 3.37
C ALA A 357 6.08 8.26 4.56
N THR A 358 7.25 8.70 5.01
CA THR A 358 7.40 9.91 5.82
C THR A 358 8.37 10.88 5.15
N LEU A 359 8.08 12.17 5.27
CA LEU A 359 9.02 13.24 4.95
C LEU A 359 9.13 14.16 6.16
N GLU A 360 10.35 14.33 6.65
CA GLU A 360 10.62 15.01 7.91
C GLU A 360 11.72 16.06 7.74
N SER A 361 11.62 17.16 8.50
CA SER A 361 12.65 18.19 8.59
C SER A 361 13.15 18.32 10.02
N TYR A 362 14.46 18.47 10.20
CA TYR A 362 15.16 18.60 11.47
C TYR A 362 16.03 19.84 11.47
N ALA A 363 15.96 20.64 12.53
CA ALA A 363 16.87 21.75 12.74
C ALA A 363 18.32 21.25 12.95
N PRO A 364 19.35 22.11 12.81
CA PRO A 364 20.74 21.70 13.00
C PRO A 364 21.06 21.07 14.36
N ASP A 365 20.24 21.34 15.38
CA ASP A 365 20.32 20.74 16.72
C ASP A 365 19.67 19.35 16.84
N GLY A 366 19.08 18.84 15.75
CA GLY A 366 18.39 17.55 15.70
C GLY A 366 16.93 17.58 16.17
N LYS A 367 16.35 18.76 16.45
CA LYS A 367 14.92 18.88 16.77
C LYS A 367 14.07 18.81 15.50
N ARG A 368 13.06 17.93 15.49
CA ARG A 368 12.11 17.84 14.38
C ARG A 368 11.30 19.15 14.27
N VAL A 369 11.32 19.76 13.09
CA VAL A 369 10.58 20.99 12.75
C VAL A 369 9.18 20.65 12.27
N TRP A 370 9.07 19.71 11.32
CA TRP A 370 7.78 19.24 10.78
C TRP A 370 7.91 17.82 10.21
N GLN A 371 6.75 17.18 10.02
CA GLN A 371 6.59 15.86 9.40
C GLN A 371 5.31 15.85 8.57
N VAL A 372 5.36 15.18 7.41
CA VAL A 372 4.17 14.70 6.70
C VAL A 372 4.27 13.19 6.50
N GLU A 373 3.12 12.53 6.46
CA GLU A 373 2.98 11.08 6.46
C GLU A 373 1.94 10.65 5.43
N GLY A 374 2.29 9.68 4.58
CA GLY A 374 1.39 8.96 3.67
C GLY A 374 1.58 7.48 3.89
N LEU A 375 0.90 6.94 4.90
CA LEU A 375 1.30 5.69 5.56
C LEU A 375 0.64 4.45 4.95
N LEU A 376 -0.45 4.59 4.22
CA LEU A 376 -1.28 3.46 3.80
C LEU A 376 -1.31 3.39 2.27
N PHE A 377 -1.45 2.18 1.73
CA PHE A 377 -1.75 1.95 0.32
C PHE A 377 -2.29 0.53 0.15
N VAL A 378 -3.48 0.40 -0.46
CA VAL A 378 -4.21 -0.87 -0.57
C VAL A 378 -4.31 -1.54 0.81
N ASP A 379 -4.82 -0.77 1.76
CA ASP A 379 -4.81 -1.05 3.19
C ASP A 379 -6.23 -0.93 3.73
N GLY A 380 -6.72 -2.01 4.34
CA GLY A 380 -7.93 -1.96 5.15
C GLY A 380 -7.61 -1.55 6.60
N ALA A 381 -8.65 -1.40 7.42
CA ALA A 381 -8.49 -1.17 8.85
C ALA A 381 -9.42 -2.07 9.66
N TRP A 382 -9.02 -2.39 10.89
CA TRP A 382 -9.80 -3.21 11.81
C TRP A 382 -9.56 -2.80 13.26
N MET A 383 -10.62 -2.65 14.04
CA MET A 383 -10.52 -2.29 15.47
C MET A 383 -9.83 -3.38 16.29
N ASP A 384 -8.87 -3.00 17.13
CA ASP A 384 -8.24 -3.91 18.08
C ASP A 384 -9.28 -4.40 19.10
N PRO A 385 -9.60 -5.71 19.14
CA PRO A 385 -10.59 -6.25 20.07
C PRO A 385 -10.15 -6.16 21.54
N ALA A 386 -8.87 -5.85 21.82
CA ALA A 386 -8.36 -5.64 23.16
C ALA A 386 -8.26 -4.15 23.55
N ARG A 387 -8.35 -3.22 22.59
CA ARG A 387 -8.15 -1.77 22.80
C ARG A 387 -9.17 -0.99 21.95
N PRO A 388 -10.31 -0.55 22.53
CA PRO A 388 -11.41 0.08 21.78
C PRO A 388 -11.07 1.50 21.25
N ASP A 389 -9.85 1.96 21.48
CA ASP A 389 -9.22 3.18 20.98
C ASP A 389 -8.04 2.89 20.04
N SER A 390 -7.86 1.66 19.55
CA SER A 390 -6.74 1.29 18.69
C SER A 390 -7.19 0.56 17.43
N VAL A 391 -6.66 0.93 16.28
CA VAL A 391 -6.94 0.35 14.97
C VAL A 391 -5.68 -0.30 14.41
N TYR A 392 -5.81 -1.49 13.84
CA TYR A 392 -4.78 -2.09 12.99
C TYR A 392 -5.09 -1.81 11.52
N THR A 393 -4.05 -1.57 10.73
CA THR A 393 -4.05 -1.72 9.27
C THR A 393 -3.21 -2.94 8.90
N GLY A 394 -2.85 -3.15 7.64
CA GLY A 394 -2.06 -4.32 7.24
C GLY A 394 -0.75 -4.46 8.01
N ASN A 395 0.04 -3.39 8.14
CA ASN A 395 1.31 -3.43 8.85
C ASN A 395 1.52 -2.28 9.85
N LYS A 396 0.45 -1.61 10.26
CA LYS A 396 0.51 -0.50 11.21
C LYS A 396 -0.57 -0.60 12.28
N ARG A 397 -0.36 0.15 13.34
CA ARG A 397 -1.34 0.42 14.39
C ARG A 397 -1.48 1.92 14.60
N PHE A 398 -2.71 2.35 14.82
CA PHE A 398 -3.07 3.72 15.15
C PHE A 398 -3.86 3.75 16.45
N THR A 399 -3.69 4.79 17.27
CA THR A 399 -4.63 5.10 18.36
C THR A 399 -5.61 6.16 17.91
N LEU A 400 -6.84 6.09 18.42
CA LEU A 400 -7.95 6.98 18.09
C LEU A 400 -8.32 7.88 19.27
N ASP A 401 -8.42 9.18 19.02
CA ASP A 401 -9.02 10.18 19.89
C ASP A 401 -10.15 10.87 19.13
N LEU A 402 -11.35 10.30 19.23
CA LEU A 402 -12.52 10.75 18.49
C LEU A 402 -13.12 12.08 19.00
N SER A 403 -12.58 12.64 20.09
CA SER A 403 -12.94 13.98 20.57
C SER A 403 -12.34 15.10 19.71
N LYS A 404 -11.30 14.78 18.92
CA LYS A 404 -10.62 15.72 18.04
C LYS A 404 -11.35 15.92 16.71
N PRO A 405 -11.08 17.04 16.01
CA PRO A 405 -11.56 17.26 14.65
C PRO A 405 -11.08 16.18 13.66
N ALA A 406 -11.83 16.01 12.56
CA ALA A 406 -11.47 15.08 11.49
C ALA A 406 -10.01 15.28 11.02
N GLY A 407 -9.33 14.18 10.72
CA GLY A 407 -7.90 14.19 10.38
C GLY A 407 -6.93 14.31 11.57
N GLN A 408 -7.39 14.75 12.75
CA GLN A 408 -6.59 14.80 13.97
C GLN A 408 -6.96 13.69 14.98
N GLN A 409 -7.89 12.82 14.59
CA GLN A 409 -8.43 11.76 15.44
C GLN A 409 -7.54 10.54 15.56
N TRP A 410 -6.44 10.46 14.81
CA TRP A 410 -5.55 9.32 14.81
C TRP A 410 -4.13 9.72 15.21
N THR A 411 -3.36 8.76 15.70
CA THR A 411 -1.93 8.91 15.94
C THR A 411 -1.24 7.62 15.51
N TYR A 412 -0.19 7.73 14.71
CA TYR A 412 0.60 6.57 14.31
C TYR A 412 1.31 6.00 15.55
N ALA A 413 0.96 4.77 15.91
CA ALA A 413 1.32 4.20 17.20
C ALA A 413 2.31 3.02 17.09
N GLY A 414 2.35 2.33 15.95
CA GLY A 414 3.24 1.19 15.76
C GLY A 414 3.38 0.74 14.31
N PHE A 415 4.60 0.39 13.90
CA PHE A 415 4.92 -0.37 12.70
C PHE A 415 5.10 -1.84 13.08
N LEU A 416 4.34 -2.72 12.42
CA LEU A 416 4.20 -4.11 12.87
C LEU A 416 5.26 -5.04 12.29
N THR A 417 5.80 -4.73 11.11
CA THR A 417 6.71 -5.64 10.40
C THR A 417 8.17 -5.31 10.70
N ASN A 418 9.02 -6.32 10.98
CA ASN A 418 10.43 -6.10 11.32
C ASN A 418 11.36 -6.89 10.38
N ARG A 419 11.81 -6.26 9.28
CA ARG A 419 12.67 -6.90 8.28
C ARG A 419 14.03 -7.38 8.79
N PHE A 420 14.52 -6.81 9.89
CA PHE A 420 15.81 -7.20 10.46
C PHE A 420 15.69 -8.44 11.35
N ARG A 421 14.55 -8.60 12.03
CA ARG A 421 14.27 -9.74 12.88
C ARG A 421 13.64 -10.91 12.12
N TYR A 422 12.71 -10.59 11.23
CA TYR A 422 11.95 -11.54 10.41
C TYR A 422 12.15 -11.22 8.91
N PRO A 423 13.34 -11.49 8.34
CA PRO A 423 13.64 -11.19 6.94
C PRO A 423 12.82 -12.03 5.94
N ASP A 424 12.34 -13.19 6.39
CA ASP A 424 11.53 -14.12 5.58
C ASP A 424 10.03 -13.79 5.61
N ASP A 425 9.63 -12.71 6.30
CA ASP A 425 8.24 -12.29 6.40
C ASP A 425 7.62 -12.10 4.99
N PRO A 426 6.48 -12.73 4.68
CA PRO A 426 5.82 -12.64 3.37
C PRO A 426 5.48 -11.21 2.92
N VAL A 427 5.37 -10.26 3.86
CA VAL A 427 5.20 -8.83 3.53
C VAL A 427 6.32 -8.31 2.62
N PHE A 428 7.54 -8.84 2.75
CA PHE A 428 8.69 -8.38 1.94
C PHE A 428 8.96 -9.22 0.70
N ASN A 429 8.44 -10.44 0.65
CA ASN A 429 8.88 -11.44 -0.32
C ASN A 429 7.75 -11.96 -1.20
N THR A 430 6.50 -11.88 -0.74
CA THR A 430 5.33 -12.47 -1.39
C THR A 430 4.39 -11.37 -1.90
N ASP A 431 4.05 -10.43 -1.04
CA ASP A 431 2.98 -9.47 -1.32
C ASP A 431 3.47 -8.15 -1.86
N GLN A 432 2.73 -7.61 -2.83
CA GLN A 432 2.92 -6.23 -3.26
C GLN A 432 2.38 -5.26 -2.21
N TRP A 433 1.24 -5.59 -1.57
CA TRP A 433 0.49 -4.69 -0.71
C TRP A 433 0.06 -5.34 0.62
N PRO A 434 -0.11 -4.56 1.71
CA PRO A 434 -0.45 -5.12 3.02
C PRO A 434 -1.86 -5.77 3.09
N GLY A 435 -2.84 -5.19 2.40
CA GLY A 435 -4.22 -5.69 2.28
C GLY A 435 -5.11 -5.44 3.51
N LEU A 436 -6.09 -6.32 3.76
CA LEU A 436 -7.08 -6.14 4.84
C LEU A 436 -6.64 -6.89 6.09
N PRO A 437 -6.56 -6.21 7.25
CA PRO A 437 -6.47 -6.88 8.54
C PRO A 437 -7.81 -7.39 9.05
N ILE A 438 -7.79 -8.54 9.72
CA ILE A 438 -8.85 -9.04 10.58
C ILE A 438 -8.21 -9.30 11.95
N ALA A 439 -8.56 -8.48 12.96
CA ALA A 439 -8.03 -8.67 14.32
C ALA A 439 -8.98 -9.51 15.17
N ARG A 440 -8.45 -10.53 15.88
CA ARG A 440 -9.24 -11.40 16.76
C ARG A 440 -8.57 -11.59 18.11
N LYS A 441 -9.37 -11.59 19.18
CA LYS A 441 -8.92 -11.96 20.52
C LYS A 441 -9.23 -13.44 20.75
N LEU A 442 -8.21 -14.29 20.70
CA LEU A 442 -8.32 -15.73 20.86
C LEU A 442 -7.53 -16.16 22.10
N LYS A 443 -8.18 -16.90 23.01
CA LYS A 443 -7.57 -17.39 24.27
C LYS A 443 -6.81 -16.29 25.03
N GLY A 444 -7.38 -15.09 25.09
CA GLY A 444 -6.81 -13.94 25.79
C GLY A 444 -5.71 -13.17 25.06
N ARG A 445 -5.36 -13.55 23.82
CA ARG A 445 -4.33 -12.90 23.00
C ARG A 445 -4.93 -12.30 21.74
N THR A 446 -4.39 -11.18 21.27
CA THR A 446 -4.75 -10.60 19.98
C THR A 446 -3.91 -11.25 18.88
N PHE A 447 -4.57 -11.60 17.78
CA PHE A 447 -3.96 -12.07 16.54
C PHE A 447 -4.41 -11.16 15.39
N LEU A 448 -3.53 -10.99 14.41
CA LEU A 448 -3.82 -10.26 13.18
C LEU A 448 -3.77 -11.23 12.01
N PHE A 449 -4.86 -11.34 11.28
CA PHE A 449 -4.95 -12.11 10.04
C PHE A 449 -4.94 -11.13 8.89
N LEU A 450 -4.05 -11.31 7.90
CA LEU A 450 -3.93 -10.41 6.77
C LEU A 450 -4.23 -11.16 5.47
N THR A 451 -5.14 -10.61 4.67
CA THR A 451 -5.35 -11.03 3.28
C THR A 451 -4.54 -10.15 2.34
N ASP A 452 -4.05 -10.67 1.23
CA ASP A 452 -3.54 -9.85 0.13
C ASP A 452 -4.68 -9.19 -0.67
N MET A 453 -4.34 -8.30 -1.61
CA MET A 453 -5.29 -7.61 -2.50
C MET A 453 -6.16 -8.56 -3.34
N TYR A 454 -5.77 -9.82 -3.51
CA TYR A 454 -6.56 -10.80 -4.25
C TYR A 454 -7.22 -11.85 -3.36
N ALA A 455 -7.09 -11.71 -2.03
CA ALA A 455 -7.52 -12.71 -1.05
C ALA A 455 -7.07 -14.13 -1.44
N ASP A 456 -5.86 -14.27 -1.97
CA ASP A 456 -5.28 -15.52 -2.45
C ASP A 456 -4.89 -16.43 -1.28
N HIS A 457 -4.15 -15.87 -0.33
CA HIS A 457 -3.63 -16.58 0.84
C HIS A 457 -3.96 -15.80 2.11
N LEU A 458 -3.71 -16.42 3.28
CA LEU A 458 -3.98 -15.82 4.57
C LEU A 458 -2.75 -15.89 5.47
N LYS A 459 -2.22 -14.73 5.86
CA LYS A 459 -1.10 -14.61 6.80
C LYS A 459 -1.63 -14.43 8.21
N ILE A 460 -0.96 -15.01 9.20
CA ILE A 460 -1.36 -14.95 10.60
C ILE A 460 -0.19 -14.46 11.44
N TYR A 461 -0.42 -13.40 12.21
CA TYR A 461 0.55 -12.80 13.10
C TYR A 461 0.05 -12.83 14.53
N ARG A 462 0.99 -13.04 15.45
CA ARG A 462 0.74 -12.97 16.90
C ARG A 462 1.49 -11.80 17.51
N PHE A 463 0.95 -11.26 18.59
CA PHE A 463 1.65 -10.31 19.43
C PHE A 463 2.19 -11.01 20.66
N ASP A 464 3.50 -10.91 20.89
CA ASP A 464 4.20 -11.62 21.97
C ASP A 464 4.10 -10.90 23.33
N GLY A 465 2.94 -10.34 23.65
CA GLY A 465 2.66 -9.69 24.93
C GLY A 465 3.55 -8.47 25.23
N GLY A 466 3.94 -7.73 24.19
CA GLY A 466 4.81 -6.56 24.30
C GLY A 466 6.31 -6.86 24.34
N ARG A 467 6.73 -8.14 24.36
CA ARG A 467 8.17 -8.52 24.29
C ARG A 467 8.88 -7.95 23.06
N ASP A 468 8.14 -7.82 21.96
CA ASP A 468 8.64 -7.33 20.69
C ASP A 468 8.17 -5.90 20.38
N GLY A 469 7.80 -5.15 21.43
CA GLY A 469 7.23 -3.81 21.31
C GLY A 469 5.90 -3.83 20.54
N GLU A 470 5.83 -3.03 19.48
CA GLU A 470 4.71 -2.98 18.54
C GLU A 470 4.84 -3.99 17.39
N THR A 471 5.99 -4.65 17.23
CA THR A 471 6.20 -5.59 16.12
C THR A 471 5.45 -6.89 16.34
N ALA A 472 4.93 -7.46 15.25
CA ALA A 472 4.19 -8.71 15.24
C ALA A 472 5.09 -9.85 14.74
N THR A 473 4.88 -11.04 15.30
CA THR A 473 5.64 -12.25 14.94
C THR A 473 4.84 -13.07 13.93
N PRO A 474 5.40 -13.42 12.76
CA PRO A 474 4.80 -14.40 11.84
C PRO A 474 4.49 -15.70 12.60
N SER A 475 3.25 -16.16 12.53
CA SER A 475 2.73 -17.23 13.40
C SER A 475 2.10 -18.39 12.61
N GLY A 476 1.53 -18.08 11.46
CA GLY A 476 1.00 -19.09 10.54
C GLY A 476 0.67 -18.50 9.17
N PHE A 477 0.47 -19.39 8.19
CA PHE A 477 0.17 -19.03 6.81
C PHE A 477 -0.66 -20.14 6.17
N ILE A 478 -1.77 -19.79 5.50
CA ILE A 478 -2.55 -20.71 4.67
C ILE A 478 -2.36 -20.30 3.22
N ALA A 479 -1.75 -21.18 2.43
CA ALA A 479 -1.37 -20.88 1.06
C ALA A 479 -2.55 -20.92 0.07
N GLY A 480 -2.36 -20.17 -1.02
CA GLY A 480 -3.32 -19.99 -2.10
C GLY A 480 -2.81 -20.58 -3.41
N ARG A 481 -2.84 -19.80 -4.50
CA ARG A 481 -2.35 -20.29 -5.81
C ARG A 481 -0.82 -20.38 -5.79
N GLU A 482 -0.27 -21.45 -6.38
CA GLU A 482 1.18 -21.68 -6.46
C GLU A 482 1.96 -20.42 -6.82
N ARG A 483 1.59 -19.74 -7.92
CA ARG A 483 2.28 -18.54 -8.41
C ARG A 483 2.40 -17.43 -7.37
N ALA A 484 1.36 -17.21 -6.56
CA ALA A 484 1.35 -16.14 -5.57
C ALA A 484 2.30 -16.42 -4.41
N VAL A 485 2.50 -17.69 -4.07
CA VAL A 485 3.31 -18.11 -2.91
C VAL A 485 4.68 -18.68 -3.30
N LEU A 486 5.08 -18.60 -4.58
CA LEU A 486 6.35 -19.15 -5.09
C LEU A 486 7.60 -18.62 -4.37
N LYS A 487 7.52 -17.42 -3.78
CA LYS A 487 8.64 -16.76 -3.11
C LYS A 487 8.68 -17.02 -1.60
N VAL A 488 7.75 -17.80 -1.06
CA VAL A 488 7.81 -18.21 0.35
C VAL A 488 9.00 -19.16 0.54
N PRO A 489 9.96 -18.86 1.43
CA PRO A 489 11.14 -19.70 1.62
C PRO A 489 10.78 -21.12 2.05
N ASN A 490 11.52 -22.11 1.56
CA ASN A 490 11.41 -23.54 1.90
C ASN A 490 10.02 -24.19 1.68
N ALA A 491 9.05 -23.48 1.11
CA ALA A 491 7.70 -23.98 0.93
C ALA A 491 7.61 -25.16 -0.05
N PRO A 492 6.71 -26.14 0.19
CA PRO A 492 6.37 -27.15 -0.79
C PRO A 492 5.84 -26.54 -2.10
N LYS A 493 6.08 -27.21 -3.22
CA LYS A 493 5.54 -26.83 -4.54
C LYS A 493 4.00 -26.90 -4.55
N GLY A 494 3.35 -26.15 -5.46
CA GLY A 494 1.92 -26.25 -5.72
C GLY A 494 0.98 -25.36 -4.87
N GLY A 495 1.46 -24.68 -3.83
CA GLY A 495 0.69 -23.67 -3.07
C GLY A 495 -0.43 -24.20 -2.17
N ASP A 496 -0.54 -25.51 -1.97
CA ASP A 496 -1.63 -26.13 -1.19
C ASP A 496 -1.10 -26.70 0.13
N TRP A 497 -0.73 -25.79 1.05
CA TRP A 497 -0.12 -26.12 2.34
C TRP A 497 -0.48 -25.08 3.41
N ILE A 498 -0.30 -25.49 4.67
CA ILE A 498 -0.33 -24.61 5.85
C ILE A 498 1.08 -24.58 6.44
N TRP A 499 1.59 -23.39 6.75
CA TRP A 499 2.80 -23.22 7.57
C TRP A 499 2.42 -22.71 8.95
N ARG A 500 3.15 -23.15 9.98
CA ARG A 500 3.01 -22.68 11.37
C ARG A 500 4.37 -22.66 12.06
N ASP A 501 4.70 -21.53 12.68
CA ASP A 501 5.94 -21.25 13.45
C ASP A 501 6.10 -22.12 14.71
N SER A 502 6.18 -23.44 14.55
CA SER A 502 6.16 -24.43 15.63
C SER A 502 7.33 -24.30 16.61
N ASN A 503 8.47 -23.77 16.16
CA ASN A 503 9.65 -23.56 17.00
C ASN A 503 9.69 -22.15 17.64
N GLY A 504 8.93 -21.18 17.10
CA GLY A 504 8.77 -19.84 17.66
C GLY A 504 9.77 -18.81 17.14
N ASN A 505 10.48 -19.07 16.04
CA ASN A 505 11.52 -18.21 15.48
C ASN A 505 11.02 -17.26 14.38
N GLY A 506 9.80 -17.45 13.88
CA GLY A 506 9.19 -16.64 12.82
C GLY A 506 9.81 -16.84 11.42
N ARG A 507 10.56 -17.93 11.21
CA ARG A 507 11.18 -18.31 9.93
C ARG A 507 10.40 -19.44 9.30
N PHE A 508 10.35 -19.47 7.97
CA PHE A 508 9.65 -20.51 7.21
C PHE A 508 10.53 -21.77 7.12
N ASP A 509 10.71 -22.49 8.22
CA ASP A 509 11.54 -23.69 8.28
C ASP A 509 10.85 -24.88 7.55
N ALA A 510 11.64 -25.72 6.88
CA ALA A 510 11.12 -26.75 5.96
C ALA A 510 10.24 -27.82 6.65
N ASP A 511 10.44 -28.06 7.94
CA ASP A 511 9.71 -29.04 8.76
C ASP A 511 8.41 -28.47 9.38
N GLU A 512 8.08 -27.22 9.09
CA GLU A 512 6.91 -26.52 9.62
C GLU A 512 5.72 -26.45 8.65
N PHE A 513 5.87 -27.05 7.47
CA PHE A 513 4.84 -27.10 6.43
C PHE A 513 4.02 -28.38 6.53
N THR A 514 2.70 -28.22 6.48
CA THR A 514 1.73 -29.31 6.34
C THR A 514 1.08 -29.24 4.96
N PRO A 515 1.42 -30.14 4.01
CA PRO A 515 0.76 -30.21 2.71
C PRO A 515 -0.70 -30.66 2.84
N ASN A 516 -1.55 -30.20 1.93
CA ASN A 516 -2.92 -30.66 1.83
C ASN A 516 -2.99 -32.06 1.19
N THR A 517 -3.34 -33.07 1.98
CA THR A 517 -3.48 -34.46 1.54
C THR A 517 -4.94 -34.89 1.38
N THR A 518 -5.90 -33.97 1.52
CA THR A 518 -7.34 -34.28 1.47
C THR A 518 -7.86 -34.56 0.06
N GLY A 519 -7.05 -34.32 -0.98
CA GLY A 519 -7.45 -34.39 -2.38
C GLY A 519 -8.29 -33.20 -2.87
N THR A 520 -8.73 -32.31 -1.97
CA THR A 520 -9.47 -31.10 -2.33
C THR A 520 -8.52 -29.92 -2.46
N HIS A 521 -8.24 -29.47 -3.69
CA HIS A 521 -7.37 -28.32 -3.89
C HIS A 521 -8.02 -27.02 -3.41
N LEU A 522 -7.41 -26.31 -2.45
CA LEU A 522 -8.04 -25.18 -1.75
C LEU A 522 -7.80 -23.79 -2.36
N ALA A 523 -6.90 -23.67 -3.33
CA ALA A 523 -6.59 -22.40 -3.96
C ALA A 523 -7.77 -21.78 -4.74
N GLY A 524 -7.75 -20.45 -4.84
CA GLY A 524 -8.78 -19.63 -5.50
C GLY A 524 -9.92 -19.21 -4.56
N GLY A 525 -10.89 -18.47 -5.10
CA GLY A 525 -11.92 -17.79 -4.32
C GLY A 525 -11.51 -16.38 -3.86
N TRP A 526 -12.49 -15.65 -3.33
CA TRP A 526 -12.38 -14.23 -2.99
C TRP A 526 -12.80 -13.89 -1.55
N GLY A 527 -13.09 -14.90 -0.73
CA GLY A 527 -13.61 -14.70 0.62
C GLY A 527 -12.76 -15.38 1.66
N TRP A 528 -12.06 -14.60 2.47
CA TRP A 528 -11.56 -15.02 3.78
C TRP A 528 -12.37 -14.32 4.86
N TRP A 529 -12.78 -15.06 5.88
CA TRP A 529 -13.38 -14.52 7.09
C TRP A 529 -12.86 -15.29 8.29
N VAL A 530 -12.51 -14.59 9.37
CA VAL A 530 -12.17 -15.23 10.65
C VAL A 530 -13.26 -14.85 11.63
N ASP A 531 -13.99 -15.80 12.19
CA ASP A 531 -15.05 -15.46 13.13
C ASP A 531 -14.51 -15.14 14.54
N THR A 532 -15.39 -14.75 15.47
CA THR A 532 -15.00 -14.39 16.84
C THR A 532 -14.61 -15.59 17.71
N ASN A 533 -14.90 -16.82 17.28
CA ASN A 533 -14.39 -18.05 17.90
C ASN A 533 -13.00 -18.44 17.36
N GLY A 534 -12.57 -17.82 16.26
CA GLY A 534 -11.27 -18.02 15.62
C GLY A 534 -11.29 -18.95 14.42
N ASP A 535 -12.46 -19.48 14.02
CA ASP A 535 -12.52 -20.34 12.84
C ASP A 535 -12.38 -19.51 11.57
N ILE A 536 -11.69 -20.10 10.59
CA ILE A 536 -11.44 -19.47 9.30
C ILE A 536 -12.41 -20.05 8.28
N TRP A 537 -13.17 -19.17 7.63
CA TRP A 537 -14.13 -19.45 6.58
C TRP A 537 -13.58 -18.99 5.23
N ARG A 538 -13.54 -19.91 4.28
CA ARG A 538 -13.03 -19.69 2.93
C ARG A 538 -14.13 -19.94 1.90
N ALA A 539 -14.64 -18.88 1.27
CA ALA A 539 -15.60 -18.96 0.18
C ALA A 539 -14.89 -19.12 -1.17
N ARG A 540 -15.28 -20.11 -1.97
CA ARG A 540 -14.53 -20.53 -3.17
C ARG A 540 -15.42 -20.71 -4.39
N ASP A 541 -15.93 -19.62 -4.96
CA ASP A 541 -16.66 -19.61 -6.24
C ASP A 541 -17.67 -20.78 -6.33
N SER A 542 -17.57 -21.65 -7.34
CA SER A 542 -18.42 -22.82 -7.53
C SER A 542 -18.05 -24.05 -6.67
N LYS A 543 -17.03 -23.96 -5.81
CA LYS A 543 -16.51 -25.05 -4.96
C LYS A 543 -17.07 -25.04 -3.53
N GLY A 544 -17.93 -24.08 -3.18
CA GLY A 544 -18.57 -23.99 -1.87
C GLY A 544 -17.75 -23.23 -0.81
N ILE A 545 -17.93 -23.62 0.45
CA ILE A 545 -17.34 -22.93 1.62
C ILE A 545 -16.56 -23.94 2.47
N ASN A 546 -15.34 -23.58 2.87
CA ASN A 546 -14.53 -24.39 3.78
C ASN A 546 -14.35 -23.69 5.12
N ARG A 547 -14.42 -24.45 6.20
CA ARG A 547 -14.18 -23.99 7.58
C ARG A 547 -12.97 -24.71 8.15
N PHE A 548 -11.92 -23.97 8.46
CA PHE A 548 -10.82 -24.44 9.30
C PHE A 548 -11.16 -24.13 10.75
N ARG A 549 -11.32 -25.18 11.56
CA ARG A 549 -11.61 -25.02 12.99
C ARG A 549 -10.38 -24.56 13.74
N PHE A 550 -10.56 -23.63 14.65
CA PHE A 550 -9.53 -23.18 15.57
C PHE A 550 -9.29 -24.26 16.64
N GLY A 551 -8.15 -24.94 16.53
CA GLY A 551 -7.73 -26.01 17.45
C GLY A 551 -7.16 -25.53 18.78
N GLY A 552 -7.17 -24.23 19.04
CA GLY A 552 -6.48 -23.61 20.18
C GLY A 552 -5.09 -23.10 19.82
N LEU A 553 -4.24 -22.95 20.84
CA LEU A 553 -2.88 -22.45 20.69
C LEU A 553 -1.87 -23.56 20.99
N ASP A 554 -0.78 -23.61 20.24
CA ASP A 554 0.36 -24.50 20.53
C ASP A 554 1.21 -23.99 21.72
N ALA A 555 2.28 -24.71 22.04
CA ALA A 555 3.18 -24.37 23.15
C ALA A 555 3.95 -23.05 22.94
N LYS A 556 4.06 -22.55 21.71
CA LYS A 556 4.67 -21.24 21.40
C LYS A 556 3.64 -20.12 21.36
N GLY A 557 2.35 -20.46 21.33
CA GLY A 557 1.25 -19.52 21.29
C GLY A 557 0.72 -19.26 19.89
N ASN A 558 1.06 -20.07 18.90
CA ASN A 558 0.52 -19.96 17.53
C ASN A 558 -0.85 -20.61 17.44
N PRO A 559 -1.76 -20.09 16.60
CA PRO A 559 -3.06 -20.70 16.37
C PRO A 559 -2.91 -21.99 15.56
N VAL A 560 -3.67 -23.02 15.95
CA VAL A 560 -3.64 -24.33 15.32
C VAL A 560 -4.80 -24.47 14.35
N TYR A 561 -4.48 -24.69 13.08
CA TYR A 561 -5.41 -25.08 12.03
C TYR A 561 -4.90 -26.36 11.34
N SER A 562 -5.82 -27.22 10.92
CA SER A 562 -5.50 -28.52 10.30
C SER A 562 -6.49 -28.85 9.21
N TYR A 563 -6.01 -29.49 8.14
CA TYR A 563 -6.87 -30.06 7.10
C TYR A 563 -7.73 -31.21 7.62
N ALA A 564 -7.29 -31.95 8.64
CA ALA A 564 -8.04 -33.07 9.22
C ALA A 564 -9.32 -32.60 9.93
N ASP A 565 -9.33 -31.37 10.45
CA ASP A 565 -10.47 -30.76 11.14
C ASP A 565 -11.29 -29.84 10.23
N MET A 566 -10.94 -29.78 8.94
CA MET A 566 -11.62 -28.93 7.97
C MET A 566 -13.02 -29.47 7.67
N THR A 567 -14.02 -28.60 7.73
CA THR A 567 -15.39 -28.91 7.29
C THR A 567 -15.65 -28.26 5.93
N SER A 568 -16.12 -29.03 4.96
CA SER A 568 -16.52 -28.55 3.63
C SER A 568 -18.04 -28.47 3.52
N TYR A 569 -18.54 -27.34 3.08
CA TYR A 569 -19.95 -27.11 2.79
C TYR A 569 -20.13 -26.95 1.27
N PRO A 570 -21.14 -27.58 0.67
CA PRO A 570 -21.47 -27.35 -0.73
C PRO A 570 -21.88 -25.89 -0.95
N VAL A 571 -21.95 -25.47 -2.23
CA VAL A 571 -22.53 -24.17 -2.58
C VAL A 571 -23.96 -24.10 -2.03
N PRO A 572 -24.26 -23.17 -1.08
CA PRO A 572 -25.58 -23.10 -0.48
C PRO A 572 -26.61 -22.55 -1.47
N GLN A 573 -27.81 -23.11 -1.48
CA GLN A 573 -28.92 -22.63 -2.33
C GLN A 573 -29.32 -21.20 -1.94
N PRO A 574 -29.54 -20.26 -2.89
CA PRO A 574 -29.74 -20.48 -4.33
C PRO A 574 -28.50 -20.22 -5.20
N PHE A 575 -27.29 -20.17 -4.61
CA PHE A 575 -26.10 -19.77 -5.35
C PHE A 575 -25.63 -20.83 -6.35
N SER A 576 -25.10 -20.36 -7.47
CA SER A 576 -24.26 -21.14 -8.38
C SER A 576 -22.77 -20.91 -8.11
N GLU A 577 -22.41 -19.71 -7.62
CA GLU A 577 -21.07 -19.33 -7.18
C GLU A 577 -21.15 -18.45 -5.93
N VAL A 578 -20.28 -18.72 -4.95
CA VAL A 578 -20.14 -17.88 -3.74
C VAL A 578 -18.88 -17.02 -3.78
N LYS A 579 -18.99 -15.78 -3.32
CA LYS A 579 -17.89 -14.81 -3.30
C LYS A 579 -17.46 -14.42 -1.89
N ARG A 580 -18.39 -14.26 -0.95
CA ARG A 580 -18.12 -14.00 0.48
C ARG A 580 -18.95 -14.91 1.36
N ALA A 581 -18.42 -15.25 2.53
CA ALA A 581 -19.10 -16.01 3.58
C ALA A 581 -18.66 -15.44 4.93
N ILE A 582 -19.55 -14.70 5.57
CA ILE A 582 -19.32 -14.07 6.88
C ILE A 582 -20.15 -14.82 7.90
N TYR A 583 -19.49 -15.46 8.85
CA TYR A 583 -20.16 -16.20 9.92
C TYR A 583 -20.17 -15.39 11.21
N ASP A 584 -21.36 -15.25 11.80
CA ASP A 584 -21.58 -14.70 13.13
C ASP A 584 -21.95 -15.84 14.10
N PRO A 585 -21.03 -16.26 14.97
CA PRO A 585 -21.30 -17.33 15.93
C PRO A 585 -22.27 -16.93 17.04
N GLN A 586 -22.50 -15.63 17.29
CA GLN A 586 -23.43 -15.19 18.35
C GLN A 586 -24.89 -15.49 18.00
N THR A 587 -25.23 -15.41 16.71
CA THR A 587 -26.60 -15.70 16.22
C THR A 587 -26.68 -16.99 15.41
N ASP A 588 -25.58 -17.73 15.28
CA ASP A 588 -25.43 -18.86 14.36
C ASP A 588 -25.91 -18.53 12.94
N SER A 589 -25.49 -17.37 12.44
CA SER A 589 -25.91 -16.85 11.14
C SER A 589 -24.74 -16.79 10.17
N MET A 590 -24.98 -17.21 8.93
CA MET A 590 -24.04 -17.11 7.81
C MET A 590 -24.60 -16.13 6.78
N TYR A 591 -23.81 -15.11 6.42
CA TYR A 591 -24.10 -14.18 5.35
C TYR A 591 -23.27 -14.57 4.13
N VAL A 592 -23.93 -15.09 3.10
CA VAL A 592 -23.28 -15.52 1.87
C VAL A 592 -23.64 -14.57 0.76
N THR A 593 -22.66 -14.16 -0.03
CA THR A 593 -22.88 -13.38 -1.25
C THR A 593 -22.38 -14.14 -2.46
N GLY A 594 -22.95 -13.86 -3.63
CA GLY A 594 -22.55 -14.51 -4.86
C GLY A 594 -23.51 -14.30 -6.02
N TYR A 595 -23.54 -15.28 -6.90
CA TYR A 595 -24.33 -15.29 -8.13
C TYR A 595 -25.30 -16.47 -8.12
N THR A 596 -26.45 -16.30 -8.77
CA THR A 596 -27.48 -17.34 -8.93
C THR A 596 -27.73 -17.59 -10.42
N ALA A 597 -28.63 -18.51 -10.75
CA ALA A 597 -29.05 -18.71 -12.15
C ALA A 597 -29.73 -17.45 -12.73
N GLU A 598 -30.49 -16.73 -11.92
CA GLU A 598 -31.23 -15.52 -12.29
C GLU A 598 -30.35 -14.26 -12.26
N ALA A 599 -29.27 -14.28 -11.48
CA ALA A 599 -28.30 -13.19 -11.35
C ALA A 599 -26.88 -13.72 -11.62
N PRO A 600 -26.53 -14.02 -12.88
CA PRO A 600 -25.33 -14.77 -13.24
C PRO A 600 -24.04 -13.96 -13.10
N PHE A 601 -22.91 -14.68 -13.02
CA PHE A 601 -21.57 -14.12 -12.98
C PHE A 601 -21.25 -13.27 -14.21
N ASP A 602 -20.59 -12.14 -13.99
CA ASP A 602 -20.11 -11.24 -15.03
C ASP A 602 -18.59 -11.15 -14.99
N ARG A 603 -17.94 -11.60 -16.07
CA ARG A 603 -16.48 -11.61 -16.16
C ARG A 603 -15.87 -10.21 -16.18
N GLY A 604 -16.63 -9.18 -16.54
CA GLY A 604 -16.16 -7.79 -16.47
C GLY A 604 -15.99 -7.29 -15.03
N PHE A 605 -16.67 -7.92 -14.08
CA PHE A 605 -16.78 -7.51 -12.68
C PHE A 605 -16.50 -8.73 -11.79
N TRP A 606 -15.22 -9.06 -11.73
CA TRP A 606 -14.69 -10.32 -11.20
C TRP A 606 -14.34 -10.29 -9.70
N LYS A 607 -14.18 -9.10 -9.11
CA LYS A 607 -13.78 -8.92 -7.69
C LYS A 607 -14.96 -8.70 -6.73
N GLU A 608 -16.10 -8.36 -7.29
CA GLU A 608 -17.36 -8.01 -6.62
C GLU A 608 -17.84 -9.11 -5.67
N VAL A 609 -18.64 -8.70 -4.68
CA VAL A 609 -19.29 -9.64 -3.74
C VAL A 609 -20.37 -10.48 -4.42
N GLY A 610 -20.74 -10.17 -5.66
CA GLY A 610 -21.84 -10.79 -6.38
C GLY A 610 -23.08 -9.91 -6.43
N ARG A 611 -24.19 -10.49 -6.89
CA ARG A 611 -25.47 -9.80 -7.15
C ARG A 611 -26.54 -10.10 -6.12
N VAL A 612 -26.31 -11.10 -5.26
CA VAL A 612 -27.27 -11.57 -4.28
C VAL A 612 -26.55 -11.82 -2.95
N MET A 613 -27.19 -11.44 -1.85
CA MET A 613 -26.83 -11.86 -0.50
C MET A 613 -27.96 -12.71 0.10
N VAL A 614 -27.61 -13.76 0.84
CA VAL A 614 -28.55 -14.54 1.64
C VAL A 614 -28.02 -14.65 3.05
N ARG A 615 -28.88 -14.38 4.03
CA ARG A 615 -28.63 -14.75 5.43
C ARG A 615 -29.24 -16.13 5.69
N TYR A 616 -28.43 -17.05 6.18
CA TYR A 616 -28.87 -18.34 6.70
C TYR A 616 -28.73 -18.33 8.21
N ASP A 617 -29.76 -18.78 8.92
CA ASP A 617 -29.69 -19.05 10.35
C ASP A 617 -29.47 -20.55 10.59
N LYS A 618 -29.03 -20.89 11.82
CA LYS A 618 -28.77 -22.27 12.25
C LYS A 618 -27.70 -22.98 11.41
N TRP A 619 -26.70 -22.23 10.93
CA TRP A 619 -25.70 -22.77 10.00
C TRP A 619 -24.91 -23.94 10.61
N SER A 620 -24.54 -23.82 11.90
CA SER A 620 -23.77 -24.84 12.60
C SER A 620 -24.48 -26.20 12.73
N SER A 621 -25.82 -26.23 12.58
CA SER A 621 -26.62 -27.46 12.66
C SER A 621 -26.43 -28.43 11.48
N GLY A 622 -25.80 -27.97 10.40
CA GLY A 622 -25.73 -28.71 9.13
C GLY A 622 -27.00 -28.60 8.26
N ASN A 623 -28.08 -28.00 8.79
CA ASN A 623 -29.33 -27.74 8.08
C ASN A 623 -29.66 -26.23 8.12
N PRO A 624 -28.91 -25.39 7.38
CA PRO A 624 -29.10 -23.95 7.38
C PRO A 624 -30.50 -23.56 6.87
N VAL A 625 -31.13 -22.58 7.50
CA VAL A 625 -32.44 -22.04 7.11
C VAL A 625 -32.25 -20.65 6.52
N ALA A 626 -32.58 -20.47 5.25
CA ALA A 626 -32.56 -19.16 4.62
C ALA A 626 -33.58 -18.24 5.30
N ARG A 627 -33.10 -17.11 5.86
CA ARG A 627 -33.93 -16.12 6.55
C ARG A 627 -34.48 -15.09 5.58
N TYR A 628 -33.60 -14.52 4.75
CA TYR A 628 -33.96 -13.60 3.68
C TYR A 628 -32.93 -13.64 2.56
N THR A 629 -33.38 -13.27 1.37
CA THR A 629 -32.57 -13.07 0.16
C THR A 629 -32.65 -11.60 -0.23
N LEU A 630 -31.51 -10.97 -0.45
CA LEU A 630 -31.38 -9.56 -0.80
C LEU A 630 -30.68 -9.43 -2.15
N PRO A 631 -31.34 -8.89 -3.20
CA PRO A 631 -30.62 -8.43 -4.39
C PRO A 631 -29.73 -7.25 -4.02
N LEU A 632 -28.50 -7.26 -4.54
CA LEU A 632 -27.49 -6.23 -4.29
C LEU A 632 -27.43 -5.22 -5.44
N PRO A 633 -26.99 -3.97 -5.20
CA PRO A 633 -26.73 -2.99 -6.24
C PRO A 633 -25.92 -3.56 -7.40
N TRP A 634 -26.41 -3.35 -8.62
CA TRP A 634 -25.76 -3.84 -9.85
C TRP A 634 -26.13 -2.97 -11.07
N ASP A 635 -25.50 -1.81 -11.18
CA ASP A 635 -25.49 -0.97 -12.38
C ASP A 635 -24.06 -0.74 -12.86
N THR A 636 -23.66 -1.54 -13.84
CA THR A 636 -22.32 -1.50 -14.46
C THR A 636 -22.15 -0.36 -15.47
N LYS A 637 -23.23 0.35 -15.81
CA LYS A 637 -23.24 1.48 -16.75
C LYS A 637 -23.20 2.82 -16.02
N ALA A 638 -23.57 2.86 -14.74
CA ALA A 638 -23.44 4.03 -13.89
C ALA A 638 -22.02 4.61 -13.90
N LYS A 639 -21.93 5.92 -13.64
CA LYS A 639 -20.67 6.67 -13.54
C LYS A 639 -20.69 7.48 -12.25
N PRO A 640 -19.97 7.06 -11.18
CA PRO A 640 -19.17 5.83 -11.06
C PRO A 640 -20.03 4.55 -11.10
N VAL A 641 -19.39 3.39 -11.30
CA VAL A 641 -20.07 2.08 -11.31
C VAL A 641 -20.72 1.83 -9.95
N SER A 642 -21.98 1.36 -9.94
CA SER A 642 -22.71 0.97 -8.73
C SER A 642 -22.79 -0.54 -8.64
N THR A 643 -21.78 -1.14 -8.03
CA THR A 643 -21.69 -2.56 -7.62
C THR A 643 -21.18 -2.61 -6.18
N LEU A 644 -20.99 -3.79 -5.59
CA LEU A 644 -20.41 -3.91 -4.25
C LEU A 644 -19.12 -4.74 -4.25
N ILE A 645 -18.08 -4.24 -3.57
CA ILE A 645 -16.74 -4.87 -3.50
C ILE A 645 -16.52 -5.65 -2.20
N GLY A 646 -17.09 -5.17 -1.09
CA GLY A 646 -16.93 -5.77 0.22
C GLY A 646 -18.17 -5.60 1.08
N LEU A 647 -18.29 -6.44 2.10
CA LEU A 647 -19.28 -6.27 3.14
C LEU A 647 -18.74 -6.75 4.49
N THR A 648 -19.34 -6.24 5.56
CA THR A 648 -19.09 -6.65 6.93
C THR A 648 -20.40 -6.62 7.72
N VAL A 649 -20.43 -7.32 8.85
CA VAL A 649 -21.60 -7.42 9.73
C VAL A 649 -21.18 -6.99 11.13
N GLU A 650 -21.88 -6.02 11.69
CA GLU A 650 -21.59 -5.51 13.03
C GLU A 650 -22.87 -5.02 13.72
N GLY A 651 -23.07 -5.44 14.97
CA GLY A 651 -24.25 -5.08 15.75
C GLY A 651 -25.56 -5.41 15.04
N LYS A 652 -26.34 -4.38 14.71
CA LYS A 652 -27.67 -4.50 14.07
C LYS A 652 -27.65 -4.40 12.55
N TYR A 653 -26.48 -4.24 11.93
CA TYR A 653 -26.41 -3.87 10.52
C TYR A 653 -25.43 -4.72 9.72
N VAL A 654 -25.72 -4.80 8.42
CA VAL A 654 -24.77 -5.20 7.39
C VAL A 654 -24.33 -3.94 6.67
N PHE A 655 -23.03 -3.73 6.54
CA PHE A 655 -22.43 -2.62 5.80
C PHE A 655 -21.79 -3.17 4.54
N ALA A 656 -22.13 -2.63 3.37
CA ALA A 656 -21.58 -3.07 2.10
C ALA A 656 -21.10 -1.88 1.28
N VAL A 657 -19.90 -1.98 0.71
CA VAL A 657 -19.21 -0.85 0.09
C VAL A 657 -19.15 -0.95 -1.42
N GLU A 658 -19.47 0.16 -2.09
CA GLU A 658 -19.26 0.34 -3.52
C GLU A 658 -17.77 0.54 -3.85
N PRO A 659 -17.35 0.38 -5.12
CA PRO A 659 -15.95 0.53 -5.50
C PRO A 659 -15.33 1.88 -5.16
N VAL A 660 -16.12 2.95 -4.99
CA VAL A 660 -15.64 4.32 -4.70
C VAL A 660 -16.17 4.87 -3.38
N GLY A 661 -16.29 4.00 -2.37
CA GLY A 661 -16.42 4.41 -0.97
C GLY A 661 -17.82 4.69 -0.45
N THR A 662 -18.87 4.68 -1.29
CA THR A 662 -20.27 4.68 -0.82
C THR A 662 -20.52 3.42 0.00
N VAL A 663 -21.11 3.56 1.20
CA VAL A 663 -21.50 2.40 2.03
C VAL A 663 -23.01 2.29 2.12
N HIS A 664 -23.56 1.18 1.65
CA HIS A 664 -24.95 0.78 1.87
C HIS A 664 -25.11 0.12 3.24
N VAL A 665 -26.18 0.48 3.95
CA VAL A 665 -26.50 -0.05 5.27
C VAL A 665 -27.82 -0.79 5.22
N TYR A 666 -27.83 -2.04 5.67
CA TYR A 666 -29.03 -2.89 5.75
C TYR A 666 -29.28 -3.32 7.19
N ASP A 667 -30.55 -3.42 7.59
CA ASP A 667 -30.92 -4.06 8.84
C ASP A 667 -30.56 -5.54 8.79
N LYS A 668 -29.79 -6.00 9.78
CA LYS A 668 -29.25 -7.36 9.84
C LYS A 668 -30.34 -8.42 9.96
N GLU A 669 -31.48 -8.10 10.58
CA GLU A 669 -32.56 -9.05 10.87
C GLU A 669 -33.53 -9.22 9.72
N THR A 670 -33.80 -8.13 8.99
CA THR A 670 -34.81 -8.11 7.91
C THR A 670 -34.21 -8.00 6.50
N GLY A 671 -32.95 -7.57 6.38
CA GLY A 671 -32.33 -7.24 5.10
C GLY A 671 -32.84 -5.93 4.48
N THR A 672 -33.66 -5.15 5.21
CA THR A 672 -34.25 -3.91 4.68
C THR A 672 -33.18 -2.80 4.58
N PRO A 673 -33.12 -2.05 3.47
CA PRO A 673 -32.24 -0.89 3.35
C PRO A 673 -32.52 0.17 4.42
N VAL A 674 -31.46 0.68 5.04
CA VAL A 674 -31.51 1.75 6.05
C VAL A 674 -31.10 3.08 5.43
N GLY A 675 -30.09 3.08 4.56
CA GLY A 675 -29.56 4.27 3.88
C GLY A 675 -28.12 4.11 3.42
N THR A 676 -27.54 5.18 2.89
CA THR A 676 -26.16 5.21 2.39
C THR A 676 -25.27 6.20 3.13
N MET A 677 -23.98 5.87 3.30
CA MET A 677 -22.92 6.77 3.76
C MET A 677 -22.08 7.20 2.55
N GLN A 678 -21.77 8.49 2.46
CA GLN A 678 -21.04 9.08 1.33
C GLN A 678 -19.81 9.85 1.83
N PRO A 679 -18.70 9.89 1.09
CA PRO A 679 -17.55 10.70 1.44
C PRO A 679 -17.93 12.17 1.67
N GLY A 680 -17.56 12.70 2.83
CA GLY A 680 -17.80 14.09 3.23
C GLY A 680 -16.83 15.11 2.62
N PRO A 681 -17.04 16.41 2.88
CA PRO A 681 -16.17 17.48 2.40
C PRO A 681 -14.73 17.38 2.96
N GLU A 682 -14.55 16.76 4.13
CA GLU A 682 -13.24 16.58 4.77
C GLU A 682 -12.26 15.77 3.92
N VAL A 683 -12.80 14.93 3.02
CA VAL A 683 -12.05 14.10 2.07
C VAL A 683 -12.35 14.46 0.61
N GLY A 684 -12.88 15.66 0.38
CA GLY A 684 -13.12 16.21 -0.96
C GLY A 684 -14.30 15.57 -1.69
N HIS A 685 -15.28 15.03 -0.95
CA HIS A 685 -16.43 14.29 -1.52
C HIS A 685 -16.00 13.12 -2.42
N ALA A 686 -14.84 12.54 -2.16
CA ALA A 686 -14.23 11.54 -3.01
C ALA A 686 -13.59 10.40 -2.22
N SER A 687 -13.47 9.27 -2.90
CA SER A 687 -12.69 8.10 -2.51
C SER A 687 -11.92 7.61 -3.74
N GLY A 688 -10.77 7.00 -3.52
CA GLY A 688 -10.14 6.04 -4.40
C GLY A 688 -10.92 4.74 -4.51
N TRP A 689 -10.34 3.78 -5.21
CA TRP A 689 -10.92 2.45 -5.35
C TRP A 689 -10.79 1.66 -4.06
N VAL A 690 -11.77 0.77 -3.85
CA VAL A 690 -11.65 -0.35 -2.93
C VAL A 690 -11.13 -1.52 -3.75
N ASP A 691 -9.87 -1.90 -3.53
CA ASP A 691 -9.19 -2.96 -4.28
C ASP A 691 -9.07 -4.25 -3.49
N VAL A 692 -9.01 -4.18 -2.16
CA VAL A 692 -8.95 -5.35 -1.29
C VAL A 692 -10.34 -5.99 -1.16
N PRO A 693 -10.45 -7.32 -1.28
CA PRO A 693 -11.65 -8.06 -0.97
C PRO A 693 -12.04 -7.84 0.48
N ASN A 694 -13.27 -7.39 0.71
CA ASN A 694 -13.71 -6.95 2.04
C ASN A 694 -12.92 -5.74 2.58
N GLY A 695 -12.51 -4.79 1.73
CA GLY A 695 -11.94 -3.49 2.12
C GLY A 695 -12.87 -2.57 2.94
N ILE A 696 -13.75 -3.17 3.75
CA ILE A 696 -14.63 -2.55 4.72
C ILE A 696 -14.63 -3.33 6.04
N SER A 697 -14.56 -2.62 7.15
CA SER A 697 -14.86 -3.18 8.49
C SER A 697 -15.74 -2.21 9.28
N ALA A 698 -16.40 -2.71 10.32
CA ALA A 698 -17.25 -1.91 11.18
C ALA A 698 -17.03 -2.29 12.64
N TYR A 699 -17.16 -1.31 13.52
CA TYR A 699 -17.08 -1.50 14.96
C TYR A 699 -18.16 -0.68 15.65
N ARG A 700 -19.01 -1.34 16.45
CA ARG A 700 -20.00 -0.67 17.28
C ARG A 700 -19.37 -0.31 18.62
N ARG A 701 -19.39 0.98 18.94
CA ARG A 701 -18.98 1.53 20.23
C ARG A 701 -20.07 1.33 21.28
N ASP A 702 -19.69 1.37 22.55
CA ASP A 702 -20.60 1.17 23.69
C ASP A 702 -21.75 2.19 23.74
N ASP A 703 -21.52 3.40 23.22
CA ASP A 703 -22.53 4.47 23.16
C ASP A 703 -23.49 4.33 21.96
N GLY A 704 -23.32 3.28 21.14
CA GLY A 704 -24.14 2.99 19.96
C GLY A 704 -23.68 3.66 18.67
N GLU A 705 -22.60 4.44 18.67
CA GLU A 705 -21.95 4.93 17.45
C GLU A 705 -21.25 3.76 16.72
N TYR A 706 -21.32 3.74 15.39
CA TYR A 706 -20.58 2.84 14.52
C TYR A 706 -19.41 3.60 13.89
N LEU A 707 -18.23 3.00 13.96
CA LEU A 707 -17.09 3.36 13.13
C LEU A 707 -17.07 2.40 11.95
N VAL A 708 -17.15 2.91 10.73
CA VAL A 708 -17.06 2.11 9.51
C VAL A 708 -15.81 2.55 8.76
N PHE A 709 -14.87 1.62 8.58
CA PHE A 709 -13.61 1.86 7.91
C PHE A 709 -13.68 1.34 6.50
N VAL A 710 -13.22 2.14 5.53
CA VAL A 710 -13.20 1.77 4.11
C VAL A 710 -11.82 2.08 3.55
N GLU A 711 -11.24 1.12 2.83
CA GLU A 711 -10.02 1.33 2.07
C GLU A 711 -10.13 2.52 1.11
N GLU A 712 -9.05 3.30 0.97
CA GLU A 712 -8.95 4.36 -0.02
C GLU A 712 -7.54 4.38 -0.60
N ASP A 713 -7.35 3.69 -1.72
CA ASP A 713 -6.02 3.50 -2.32
C ASP A 713 -5.45 4.78 -2.97
N ALA A 714 -6.32 5.66 -3.48
CA ALA A 714 -5.90 6.76 -4.33
C ALA A 714 -5.08 7.84 -3.60
N ARG A 715 -5.34 8.12 -2.32
CA ARG A 715 -4.58 9.12 -1.52
C ARG A 715 -3.99 8.54 -0.24
N GLY A 716 -3.78 7.23 -0.21
CA GLY A 716 -2.99 6.56 0.82
C GLY A 716 -3.54 6.68 2.24
N LYS A 717 -4.84 6.47 2.39
CA LYS A 717 -5.54 6.54 3.69
C LYS A 717 -6.63 5.48 3.79
N VAL A 718 -7.24 5.41 4.97
CA VAL A 718 -8.50 4.69 5.19
C VAL A 718 -9.56 5.72 5.54
N LEU A 719 -10.70 5.70 4.85
CA LEU A 719 -11.87 6.48 5.24
C LEU A 719 -12.48 5.93 6.52
N MET A 720 -12.92 6.82 7.39
CA MET A 720 -13.63 6.49 8.62
C MET A 720 -14.95 7.25 8.65
N TYR A 721 -16.06 6.53 8.46
CA TYR A 721 -17.40 7.05 8.71
C TYR A 721 -17.77 6.84 10.16
N ARG A 722 -18.30 7.89 10.78
CA ARG A 722 -18.88 7.85 12.12
C ARG A 722 -20.38 8.04 12.01
N TRP A 723 -21.11 7.03 12.41
CA TRP A 723 -22.56 7.01 12.27
C TRP A 723 -23.23 6.56 13.55
N LYS A 724 -24.11 7.40 14.09
CA LYS A 724 -24.98 7.04 15.22
C LYS A 724 -26.41 6.93 14.70
N PRO A 725 -27.01 5.72 14.66
CA PRO A 725 -28.40 5.57 14.25
C PRO A 725 -29.31 6.42 15.15
N ALA A 726 -30.30 7.09 14.56
CA ALA A 726 -31.30 7.79 15.35
C ALA A 726 -32.00 6.80 16.29
N SER A 727 -32.16 7.19 17.56
CA SER A 727 -33.01 6.46 18.49
C SER A 727 -34.42 6.40 17.91
N LYS A 728 -34.98 5.19 17.73
CA LYS A 728 -36.41 5.05 17.42
C LYS A 728 -37.17 5.68 18.59
N THR A 729 -37.70 6.89 18.38
CA THR A 729 -38.69 7.52 19.26
C THR A 729 -39.98 6.74 19.27
#